data_AF-F0XX84-F1
#
_entry.id   AF-F0XX84-F1
#
_cell.length_a   1.000
_cell.length_b   1.000
_cell.length_c   1.000
_cell.angle_alpha   90.00
_cell.angle_beta   90.00
_cell.angle_gamma   90.00
#
_symmetry.space_group_name_H-M   'P 1'
#
loop_
_entity.id
_entity.type
_entity.pdbx_description
1 polymer ?
#
loop_
_entity_poly.entity_id
_entity_poly.type
_entity_poly.pdbx_seq_one_letter_code
_entity_poly.pdbx_strand_id
1 'polypeptide(L)'
;MLTALRRCLVPLACVRVSTSLLSPRVLVRPQHLRGGSLAHSTLAEAPMEKFRKDYAALPYDVVSVDLDFDVGAEETLVTSTLALAPAGGGPLVLDGEDLRLVSVAVDGAPLAPSAYEVGAETLTIAAPPAQPFTLTTVVGIKPAENTQLSGLYESSGNLCTQCEAEGFRRITYFYDRPDCMASYTCRVEADKAKYPVLLSNGNEVARGDADGGRHWARFEDPFKKPSYLFALVAGDLGGIRGSFTTKSGRAIDLRVWSEHENVGQLDWSLEALKKAMKWDEDVYGLEYDLDVYHIVAVNDFNMGAMENKGLNVFNTACVLAAPETATDGDYDRVLGVVAHEYFHNWSGNRVTCRDWFQLTLKEGLTVFRDQHFTEDMTSRAVKRVDDVRVMRSAQFAQDAGPMAHPIRPESYVAMDNFYTVTVYNKGSEVIRMYRTLLGWDGFRKGADLYFSRHDGSAVTCDDFRQAMADATGRDLAQFERWYTQAGTPTVTAAPGTVVDGAYAVALSQATKGTPGQEDKAPFHVPIAAALLDRAAGAVVAEATFELTEASQTFSFGAVDEGAADYVLSLNRDFSAPVTMVVEGQTAEDLLFLATYDTDPVNKWDATQRLGAAAVLDAFAGAEAADASFAALARAFGATLEDEAGDPSLRALNLALPGFSELSLQLDDGFDPGLLCAALKAVKRQLAAAFEAELAALYDSLASDAAFSVDAAEVGRRRLRNACLGILSRLDGQEFRAAAHYDAADCMTDRLAAAVALAGAASPERDRVLGDFFATAKASKADLVVNKWFALQASADADDALATVRALVAHPDFTRTNPNRYRSVVNTFAGANPAAFHAADGGGYDFVRDEVIATDKLNPQVAARLAGAFGNWRKFDAPRQAKMKACLEAIRDAAGLSKDTYEIASRQLVCPLVAKTPLTPDTSRYRFALPTPAHSLGLPVASHVLAVDAGNMYREYTPVTLDGVDVGYFDLVVKRYANGYFSERFARLEPGQTMRFSGPVVTLPYAANAADRVAMVAGGTGITPMLQIARASLRDDGDATKFALLYANRTPGDILLRAELDALAAAHPDRFSVRYVVDESDGRADVDAVGRVDAAQVARFLPPASAPRTLVLVCGPKGFVAHLCGARARPGGGPVGGLLGALGYDRVVPFG
;
A
#
# COMPACT_ATOMS: atom_id res chain seq x y z
N MET A 1 -57.49 11.62 -23.47
CA MET A 1 -57.70 10.46 -24.35
C MET A 1 -57.39 9.20 -23.52
N LEU A 2 -58.38 8.69 -22.78
CA LEU A 2 -59.26 7.56 -23.14
C LEU A 2 -58.49 6.24 -23.26
N THR A 3 -58.40 5.46 -22.16
CA THR A 3 -59.14 4.18 -21.84
C THR A 3 -58.35 2.93 -22.25
N ALA A 4 -58.32 1.77 -21.55
CA ALA A 4 -59.08 1.17 -20.45
C ALA A 4 -58.23 0.00 -19.84
N LEU A 5 -58.18 -0.32 -18.53
CA LEU A 5 -59.17 -0.83 -17.56
C LEU A 5 -59.50 -2.35 -17.66
N ARG A 6 -59.12 -3.13 -16.62
CA ARG A 6 -59.91 -4.12 -15.80
C ARG A 6 -58.98 -5.20 -15.16
N ARG A 7 -58.87 -5.34 -13.82
CA ARG A 7 -59.77 -6.03 -12.82
C ARG A 7 -59.90 -7.54 -13.09
N CYS A 8 -59.72 -8.54 -12.19
CA CYS A 8 -60.09 -8.70 -10.77
C CYS A 8 -59.51 -10.01 -10.14
N LEU A 9 -59.28 -9.99 -8.81
CA LEU A 9 -59.62 -10.96 -7.72
C LEU A 9 -59.36 -12.51 -7.80
N VAL A 10 -58.52 -12.95 -6.84
CA VAL A 10 -58.41 -14.15 -5.94
C VAL A 10 -59.72 -14.99 -5.75
N PRO A 11 -59.76 -16.36 -5.56
CA PRO A 11 -59.20 -17.09 -4.39
C PRO A 11 -58.75 -18.58 -4.44
N LEU A 12 -57.94 -18.94 -3.41
CA LEU A 12 -57.65 -20.20 -2.68
C LEU A 12 -58.07 -21.59 -3.23
N ALA A 13 -57.13 -22.56 -3.22
CA ALA A 13 -57.23 -23.85 -2.50
C ALA A 13 -55.92 -24.69 -2.54
N CYS A 14 -55.55 -25.25 -1.38
CA CYS A 14 -54.45 -26.19 -1.12
C CYS A 14 -54.58 -27.55 -1.82
N VAL A 15 -53.45 -28.17 -2.21
CA VAL A 15 -53.11 -29.60 -1.97
C VAL A 15 -51.58 -29.78 -1.97
N ARG A 16 -51.01 -30.33 -0.88
CA ARG A 16 -49.63 -30.85 -0.79
C ARG A 16 -49.51 -32.16 -1.59
N VAL A 17 -48.31 -32.52 -2.08
CA VAL A 17 -47.60 -33.81 -1.84
C VAL A 17 -46.50 -34.07 -2.89
N SER A 18 -45.29 -34.34 -2.36
CA SER A 18 -44.25 -35.31 -2.78
C SER A 18 -43.39 -35.17 -4.05
N THR A 19 -42.10 -35.12 -3.74
CA THR A 19 -40.87 -35.63 -4.35
C THR A 19 -40.87 -36.60 -5.55
N SER A 20 -39.93 -36.28 -6.46
CA SER A 20 -38.89 -37.15 -7.07
C SER A 20 -39.08 -37.82 -8.45
N LEU A 21 -37.93 -37.83 -9.15
CA LEU A 21 -37.37 -38.83 -10.09
C LEU A 21 -37.50 -38.66 -11.63
N LEU A 22 -36.29 -38.52 -12.23
CA LEU A 22 -35.71 -39.28 -13.36
C LEU A 22 -35.74 -38.75 -14.81
N SER A 23 -34.49 -38.59 -15.32
CA SER A 23 -33.95 -39.00 -16.64
C SER A 23 -34.21 -38.14 -17.90
N PRO A 24 -33.45 -38.29 -19.02
CA PRO A 24 -32.29 -39.18 -19.28
C PRO A 24 -31.05 -38.55 -19.97
N ARG A 25 -29.97 -39.35 -19.99
CA ARG A 25 -28.72 -39.22 -20.77
C ARG A 25 -28.95 -39.42 -22.28
N VAL A 26 -28.15 -38.73 -23.11
CA VAL A 26 -27.88 -39.10 -24.51
C VAL A 26 -26.36 -39.24 -24.71
N LEU A 27 -25.96 -40.41 -25.23
CA LEU A 27 -24.62 -40.76 -25.69
C LEU A 27 -24.43 -40.28 -27.14
N VAL A 28 -23.28 -39.68 -27.47
CA VAL A 28 -22.78 -39.60 -28.86
C VAL A 28 -21.29 -39.97 -28.87
N ARG A 29 -20.91 -40.88 -29.78
CA ARG A 29 -19.55 -41.40 -30.03
C ARG A 29 -18.70 -40.42 -30.86
N PRO A 30 -17.35 -40.49 -30.79
CA PRO A 30 -16.45 -39.57 -31.49
C PRO A 30 -16.18 -40.02 -32.94
N GLN A 31 -16.20 -39.07 -33.87
CA GLN A 31 -15.63 -39.23 -35.22
C GLN A 31 -14.43 -38.30 -35.40
N HIS A 32 -13.41 -38.83 -36.08
CA HIS A 32 -12.15 -38.18 -36.43
C HIS A 32 -12.35 -36.85 -37.18
N LEU A 33 -11.69 -35.79 -36.69
CA LEU A 33 -11.30 -34.63 -37.50
C LEU A 33 -9.79 -34.37 -37.30
N ARG A 34 -9.10 -34.26 -38.43
CA ARG A 34 -7.67 -33.99 -38.58
C ARG A 34 -7.40 -32.50 -38.36
N GLY A 35 -6.24 -32.21 -37.77
CA GLY A 35 -5.39 -31.06 -38.09
C GLY A 35 -5.98 -29.66 -37.88
N GLY A 36 -5.93 -29.17 -36.64
CA GLY A 36 -6.05 -27.75 -36.31
C GLY A 36 -5.09 -27.44 -35.16
N SER A 37 -4.20 -26.48 -35.37
CA SER A 37 -3.24 -25.97 -34.39
C SER A 37 -3.93 -25.67 -33.06
N LEU A 38 -3.55 -26.38 -32.00
CA LEU A 38 -3.88 -26.00 -30.63
C LEU A 38 -3.15 -24.70 -30.35
N ALA A 39 -3.88 -23.58 -30.39
CA ALA A 39 -3.47 -22.37 -29.71
C ALA A 39 -3.32 -22.74 -28.23
N HIS A 40 -2.09 -22.72 -27.72
CA HIS A 40 -1.83 -22.72 -26.30
C HIS A 40 -2.53 -21.47 -25.73
N SER A 41 -3.62 -21.65 -24.99
CA SER A 41 -4.05 -20.64 -24.03
C SER A 41 -2.97 -20.63 -22.95
N THR A 42 -2.00 -19.73 -23.08
CA THR A 42 -1.08 -19.39 -22.02
C THR A 42 -1.94 -18.86 -20.86
N LEU A 43 -1.94 -19.58 -19.75
CA LEU A 43 -2.19 -18.96 -18.45
C LEU A 43 -1.20 -17.79 -18.37
N ALA A 44 -1.69 -16.57 -18.13
CA ALA A 44 -0.82 -15.41 -17.97
C ALA A 44 0.24 -15.74 -16.91
N GLU A 45 1.53 -15.59 -17.26
CA GLU A 45 2.61 -15.76 -16.28
C GLU A 45 2.46 -14.68 -15.19
N ALA A 46 2.61 -15.08 -13.92
CA ALA A 46 2.53 -14.13 -12.82
C ALA A 46 3.69 -13.12 -12.91
N PRO A 47 3.46 -11.84 -12.57
CA PRO A 47 4.49 -10.81 -12.66
C PRO A 47 5.68 -11.10 -11.74
N MET A 48 6.89 -10.80 -12.21
CA MET A 48 8.14 -11.09 -11.49
C MET A 48 8.46 -10.02 -10.43
N GLU A 49 8.91 -10.47 -9.25
CA GLU A 49 9.36 -9.58 -8.17
C GLU A 49 10.83 -9.18 -8.37
N LYS A 50 11.14 -7.88 -8.25
CA LYS A 50 12.49 -7.30 -8.30
C LYS A 50 13.05 -7.17 -6.87
N PHE A 51 14.35 -7.44 -6.68
CA PHE A 51 15.02 -7.34 -5.36
C PHE A 51 16.16 -6.31 -5.36
N ARG A 52 16.27 -5.55 -4.27
CA ARG A 52 17.29 -4.48 -4.11
C ARG A 52 18.73 -4.99 -4.23
N LYS A 53 18.99 -6.15 -3.65
CA LYS A 53 20.32 -6.79 -3.65
C LYS A 53 20.81 -7.21 -5.04
N ASP A 54 19.91 -7.29 -6.03
CA ASP A 54 20.21 -7.75 -7.39
C ASP A 54 20.59 -6.59 -8.32
N TYR A 55 20.79 -5.38 -7.78
CA TYR A 55 21.28 -4.23 -8.55
C TYR A 55 22.57 -4.59 -9.30
N ALA A 56 22.56 -4.31 -10.60
CA ALA A 56 23.71 -4.40 -11.47
C ALA A 56 23.80 -3.15 -12.35
N ALA A 57 25.04 -2.69 -12.58
CA ALA A 57 25.32 -1.59 -13.50
C ALA A 57 24.88 -1.93 -14.93
N LEU A 58 24.60 -0.90 -15.72
CA LEU A 58 24.18 -1.04 -17.11
C LEU A 58 25.33 -1.60 -17.97
N PRO A 59 25.06 -2.52 -18.92
CA PRO A 59 26.09 -3.05 -19.81
C PRO A 59 26.53 -2.06 -20.89
N TYR A 60 25.76 -0.98 -21.11
CA TYR A 60 26.06 0.12 -22.03
C TYR A 60 25.68 1.46 -21.39
N ASP A 61 26.54 2.45 -21.52
CA ASP A 61 26.23 3.84 -21.18
C ASP A 61 25.45 4.49 -22.31
N VAL A 62 24.37 5.20 -21.97
CA VAL A 62 23.68 6.11 -22.89
C VAL A 62 24.30 7.49 -22.74
N VAL A 63 25.10 7.91 -23.71
CA VAL A 63 25.84 9.17 -23.65
C VAL A 63 24.92 10.36 -23.93
N SER A 64 24.07 10.25 -24.96
CA SER A 64 23.12 11.28 -25.38
C SER A 64 21.89 10.68 -26.04
N VAL A 65 20.78 11.41 -25.95
CA VAL A 65 19.48 11.08 -26.55
C VAL A 65 19.03 12.24 -27.44
N ASP A 66 18.74 11.96 -28.70
CA ASP A 66 18.06 12.89 -29.63
C ASP A 66 16.67 12.30 -29.94
N LEU A 67 15.62 13.05 -29.59
CA LEU A 67 14.22 12.67 -29.80
C LEU A 67 13.58 13.60 -30.84
N ASP A 68 12.80 13.02 -31.76
CA ASP A 68 11.94 13.75 -32.68
C ASP A 68 10.52 13.20 -32.60
N PHE A 69 9.59 14.04 -32.15
CA PHE A 69 8.16 13.74 -32.04
C PHE A 69 7.41 14.36 -33.21
N ASP A 70 6.88 13.52 -34.08
CA ASP A 70 5.89 13.89 -35.09
C ASP A 70 4.49 13.60 -34.54
N VAL A 71 3.85 14.64 -34.00
CA VAL A 71 2.51 14.54 -33.40
C VAL A 71 1.46 14.55 -34.52
N GLY A 72 0.91 13.36 -34.80
CA GLY A 72 -0.19 13.17 -35.74
C GLY A 72 -1.57 13.20 -35.06
N ALA A 73 -2.63 13.14 -35.87
CA ALA A 73 -4.02 13.18 -35.39
C ALA A 73 -4.48 11.86 -34.74
N GLU A 74 -3.99 10.72 -35.22
CA GLU A 74 -4.35 9.38 -34.72
C GLU A 74 -3.18 8.68 -34.02
N GLU A 75 -1.96 8.96 -34.46
CA GLU A 75 -0.73 8.34 -33.99
C GLU A 75 0.38 9.39 -33.93
N THR A 76 1.23 9.31 -32.91
CA THR A 76 2.48 10.08 -32.82
C THR A 76 3.64 9.15 -33.18
N LEU A 77 4.47 9.58 -34.13
CA LEU A 77 5.72 8.87 -34.44
C LEU A 77 6.85 9.46 -33.60
N VAL A 78 7.60 8.60 -32.94
CA VAL A 78 8.76 8.97 -32.12
C VAL A 78 10.00 8.36 -32.74
N THR A 79 10.91 9.22 -33.19
CA THR A 79 12.27 8.82 -33.55
C THR A 79 13.17 9.05 -32.35
N SER A 80 13.90 8.02 -31.93
CA SER A 80 14.88 8.09 -30.84
C SER A 80 16.24 7.66 -31.37
N THR A 81 17.24 8.54 -31.25
CA THR A 81 18.63 8.24 -31.57
C THR A 81 19.47 8.27 -30.31
N LEU A 82 19.97 7.09 -29.91
CA LEU A 82 20.79 6.87 -28.72
C LEU A 82 22.26 6.75 -29.11
N ALA A 83 23.13 7.56 -28.51
CA ALA A 83 24.58 7.35 -28.58
C ALA A 83 24.99 6.41 -27.45
N LEU A 84 25.45 5.20 -27.79
CA LEU A 84 25.72 4.12 -26.85
C LEU A 84 27.23 3.82 -26.79
N ALA A 85 27.75 3.58 -25.58
CA ALA A 85 29.11 3.12 -25.35
C ALA A 85 29.13 1.83 -24.52
N PRO A 86 29.87 0.77 -24.92
CA PRO A 86 29.97 -0.45 -24.13
C PRO A 86 30.59 -0.23 -22.74
N ALA A 87 29.88 -0.63 -21.68
CA ALA A 87 30.26 -0.50 -20.26
C ALA A 87 30.24 -1.86 -19.52
N GLY A 88 30.42 -2.95 -20.26
CA GLY A 88 30.37 -4.33 -19.76
C GLY A 88 30.15 -5.34 -20.90
N GLY A 89 29.43 -4.91 -21.94
CA GLY A 89 29.16 -5.71 -23.13
C GLY A 89 28.05 -6.75 -22.93
N GLY A 90 27.82 -7.57 -23.96
CA GLY A 90 26.72 -8.54 -24.00
C GLY A 90 25.50 -8.05 -24.80
N PRO A 91 24.36 -8.74 -24.73
CA PRO A 91 23.14 -8.31 -25.40
C PRO A 91 22.68 -6.92 -24.93
N LEU A 92 22.23 -6.09 -25.87
CA LEU A 92 21.55 -4.83 -25.56
C LEU A 92 20.06 -5.13 -25.41
N VAL A 93 19.52 -4.98 -24.20
CA VAL A 93 18.11 -5.22 -23.87
C VAL A 93 17.52 -3.89 -23.40
N LEU A 94 16.61 -3.32 -24.17
CA LEU A 94 15.94 -2.06 -23.87
C LEU A 94 14.49 -2.32 -23.47
N ASP A 95 13.99 -1.61 -22.46
CA ASP A 95 12.59 -1.62 -22.06
C ASP A 95 11.72 -0.94 -23.13
N GLY A 96 10.53 -1.47 -23.39
CA GLY A 96 9.53 -0.82 -24.27
C GLY A 96 8.17 -1.49 -24.18
N GLU A 97 7.12 -0.70 -23.94
CA GLU A 97 5.76 -1.19 -23.63
C GLU A 97 4.72 -0.47 -24.50
N ASP A 98 3.75 -1.21 -25.04
CA ASP A 98 2.69 -0.69 -25.94
C ASP A 98 3.21 0.12 -27.14
N LEU A 99 4.39 -0.23 -27.66
CA LEU A 99 5.04 0.44 -28.79
C LEU A 99 4.79 -0.30 -30.11
N ARG A 100 4.39 0.43 -31.17
CA ARG A 100 4.43 -0.11 -32.54
C ARG A 100 5.78 0.17 -33.17
N LEU A 101 6.69 -0.80 -33.16
CA LEU A 101 7.99 -0.66 -33.82
C LEU A 101 7.85 -0.46 -35.34
N VAL A 102 8.42 0.63 -35.87
CA VAL A 102 8.48 0.97 -37.29
C VAL A 102 9.81 0.55 -37.90
N SER A 103 10.93 0.94 -37.27
CA SER A 103 12.28 0.59 -37.76
C SER A 103 13.34 0.62 -36.67
N VAL A 104 14.41 -0.15 -36.86
CA VAL A 104 15.63 -0.12 -36.04
C VAL A 104 16.84 0.01 -36.97
N ALA A 105 17.77 0.91 -36.64
CA ALA A 105 19.00 1.11 -37.38
C ALA A 105 20.20 1.29 -36.43
N VAL A 106 21.36 0.79 -36.84
CA VAL A 106 22.65 0.99 -36.15
C VAL A 106 23.56 1.77 -37.09
N ASP A 107 24.10 2.89 -36.62
CA ASP A 107 24.95 3.80 -37.41
C ASP A 107 24.33 4.20 -38.76
N GLY A 108 23.01 4.44 -38.73
CA GLY A 108 22.21 4.79 -39.90
C GLY A 108 21.89 3.62 -40.84
N ALA A 109 22.43 2.42 -40.61
CA ALA A 109 22.13 1.23 -41.39
C ALA A 109 20.96 0.45 -40.77
N PRO A 110 19.87 0.17 -41.51
CA PRO A 110 18.75 -0.63 -41.01
C PRO A 110 19.18 -2.03 -40.57
N LEU A 111 18.69 -2.49 -39.41
CA LEU A 111 18.88 -3.87 -38.96
C LEU A 111 17.88 -4.81 -39.64
N ALA A 112 18.36 -5.98 -40.06
CA ALA A 112 17.47 -7.04 -40.52
C ALA A 112 16.60 -7.55 -39.36
N PRO A 113 15.34 -7.97 -39.59
CA PRO A 113 14.47 -8.50 -38.54
C PRO A 113 15.03 -9.71 -37.77
N SER A 114 16.02 -10.42 -38.32
CA SER A 114 16.72 -11.52 -37.64
C SER A 114 17.82 -11.06 -36.68
N ALA A 115 18.15 -9.76 -36.66
CA ALA A 115 19.23 -9.20 -35.85
C ALA A 115 18.73 -8.62 -34.49
N TYR A 116 17.42 -8.58 -34.29
CA TYR A 116 16.79 -8.14 -33.06
C TYR A 116 15.53 -8.97 -32.75
N GLU A 117 15.12 -8.97 -31.48
CA GLU A 117 13.89 -9.59 -31.01
C GLU A 117 13.03 -8.53 -30.31
N VAL A 118 11.74 -8.52 -30.63
CA VAL A 118 10.76 -7.64 -29.97
C VAL A 118 9.89 -8.52 -29.06
N GLY A 119 10.09 -8.36 -27.75
CA GLY A 119 9.24 -8.95 -26.72
C GLY A 119 8.02 -8.09 -26.42
N ALA A 120 7.20 -8.52 -25.45
CA ALA A 120 6.05 -7.74 -24.99
C ALA A 120 6.46 -6.43 -24.29
N GLU A 121 7.58 -6.46 -23.56
CA GLU A 121 8.10 -5.33 -22.78
C GLU A 121 9.55 -4.96 -23.13
N THR A 122 10.16 -5.57 -24.17
CA THR A 122 11.58 -5.35 -24.50
C THR A 122 11.91 -5.35 -25.98
N LEU A 123 13.00 -4.67 -26.34
CA LEU A 123 13.72 -4.82 -27.61
C LEU A 123 15.13 -5.35 -27.31
N THR A 124 15.48 -6.50 -27.87
CA THR A 124 16.78 -7.15 -27.66
C THR A 124 17.61 -7.17 -28.94
N ILE A 125 18.84 -6.67 -28.89
CA ILE A 125 19.88 -6.85 -29.91
C ILE A 125 20.94 -7.77 -29.32
N ALA A 126 21.02 -9.01 -29.82
CA ALA A 126 21.85 -10.05 -29.23
C ALA A 126 23.36 -9.79 -29.39
N ALA A 127 23.76 -9.18 -30.50
CA ALA A 127 25.15 -8.90 -30.85
C ALA A 127 25.32 -7.44 -31.30
N PRO A 128 25.21 -6.46 -30.38
CA PRO A 128 25.43 -5.05 -30.71
C PRO A 128 26.91 -4.77 -31.02
N PRO A 129 27.24 -3.64 -31.66
CA PRO A 129 28.63 -3.26 -31.92
C PRO A 129 29.51 -3.23 -30.66
N ALA A 130 30.75 -3.67 -30.80
CA ALA A 130 31.75 -3.68 -29.72
C ALA A 130 32.47 -2.33 -29.53
N GLN A 131 32.15 -1.33 -30.34
CA GLN A 131 32.64 0.05 -30.25
C GLN A 131 31.44 0.98 -30.05
N PRO A 132 31.63 2.22 -29.56
CA PRO A 132 30.54 3.19 -29.49
C PRO A 132 29.81 3.33 -30.82
N PHE A 133 28.48 3.36 -30.76
CA PHE A 133 27.60 3.35 -31.92
C PHE A 133 26.35 4.17 -31.65
N THR A 134 25.60 4.47 -32.71
CA THR A 134 24.28 5.09 -32.62
C THR A 134 23.19 4.07 -32.90
N LEU A 135 22.20 3.97 -32.02
CA LEU A 135 21.00 3.19 -32.25
C LEU A 135 19.85 4.14 -32.54
N THR A 136 19.19 3.98 -33.68
CA THR A 136 17.98 4.73 -34.02
C THR A 136 16.78 3.80 -34.05
N THR A 137 15.74 4.13 -33.29
CA THR A 137 14.44 3.46 -33.33
C THR A 137 13.36 4.45 -33.77
N VAL A 138 12.40 3.97 -34.55
CA VAL A 138 11.17 4.72 -34.86
C VAL A 138 10.00 3.88 -34.38
N VAL A 139 9.12 4.47 -33.57
CA VAL A 139 7.94 3.81 -33.01
C VAL A 139 6.70 4.66 -33.20
N GLY A 140 5.53 4.02 -33.30
CA GLY A 140 4.22 4.68 -33.25
C GLY A 140 3.56 4.46 -31.89
N ILE A 141 2.99 5.54 -31.33
CA ILE A 141 2.24 5.55 -30.06
C ILE A 141 0.91 6.30 -30.22
N LYS A 142 -0.06 6.03 -29.35
CA LYS A 142 -1.42 6.57 -29.44
C LYS A 142 -1.85 7.31 -28.16
N PRO A 143 -1.48 8.59 -27.99
CA PRO A 143 -1.74 9.33 -26.76
C PRO A 143 -3.23 9.43 -26.38
N ALA A 144 -4.13 9.57 -27.36
CA ALA A 144 -5.58 9.68 -27.12
C ALA A 144 -6.23 8.39 -26.60
N GLU A 145 -5.61 7.22 -26.83
CA GLU A 145 -6.08 5.93 -26.31
C GLU A 145 -5.46 5.60 -24.94
N ASN A 146 -4.48 6.38 -24.48
CA ASN A 146 -3.68 6.08 -23.29
C ASN A 146 -4.35 6.54 -21.98
N THR A 147 -5.37 5.80 -21.55
CA THR A 147 -6.11 6.07 -20.30
C THR A 147 -5.35 5.71 -19.01
N GLN A 148 -4.18 5.07 -19.13
CA GLN A 148 -3.31 4.77 -17.98
C GLN A 148 -2.61 6.03 -17.44
N LEU A 149 -2.50 7.07 -18.26
CA LEU A 149 -1.81 8.33 -17.93
C LEU A 149 -0.32 8.12 -17.57
N SER A 150 0.35 7.23 -18.31
CA SER A 150 1.78 6.90 -18.20
C SER A 150 2.41 6.85 -19.59
N GLY A 151 3.58 7.48 -19.77
CA GLY A 151 4.13 7.84 -21.09
C GLY A 151 3.52 9.14 -21.60
N LEU A 152 3.32 9.24 -22.93
CA LEU A 152 2.61 10.36 -23.57
C LEU A 152 1.11 10.05 -23.66
N TYR A 153 0.26 10.97 -23.21
CA TYR A 153 -1.20 10.82 -23.21
C TYR A 153 -1.93 12.15 -23.43
N GLU A 154 -3.24 12.08 -23.67
CA GLU A 154 -4.12 13.24 -23.82
C GLU A 154 -4.81 13.61 -22.49
N SER A 155 -4.81 14.90 -22.16
CA SER A 155 -5.61 15.50 -21.08
C SER A 155 -6.34 16.74 -21.60
N SER A 156 -7.67 16.74 -21.55
CA SER A 156 -8.53 17.81 -22.10
C SER A 156 -8.19 18.24 -23.53
N GLY A 157 -7.78 17.32 -24.41
CA GLY A 157 -7.38 17.63 -25.80
C GLY A 157 -5.96 18.17 -25.98
N ASN A 158 -5.23 18.40 -24.89
CA ASN A 158 -3.79 18.70 -24.87
C ASN A 158 -3.00 17.40 -24.65
N LEU A 159 -1.73 17.39 -25.02
CA LEU A 159 -0.81 16.29 -24.77
C LEU A 159 0.15 16.62 -23.63
N CYS A 160 0.36 15.67 -22.73
CA CYS A 160 1.38 15.74 -21.68
C CYS A 160 1.97 14.37 -21.39
N THR A 161 3.09 14.36 -20.65
CA THR A 161 3.79 13.13 -20.28
C THR A 161 3.83 12.92 -18.77
N GLN A 162 3.82 11.64 -18.37
CA GLN A 162 4.23 11.19 -17.04
C GLN A 162 5.19 10.01 -17.21
N CYS A 163 6.46 10.20 -16.83
CA CYS A 163 7.50 9.20 -17.08
C CYS A 163 7.94 8.47 -15.80
N GLU A 164 7.66 9.01 -14.62
CA GLU A 164 7.99 8.35 -13.36
C GLU A 164 6.92 7.31 -12.95
N ALA A 165 7.28 6.10 -12.49
CA ALA A 165 8.66 5.57 -12.35
C ALA A 165 9.22 4.96 -13.65
N GLU A 166 8.38 4.28 -14.41
CA GLU A 166 8.79 3.46 -15.56
C GLU A 166 7.91 3.75 -16.79
N GLY A 167 7.56 5.03 -17.01
CA GLY A 167 6.64 5.48 -18.06
C GLY A 167 7.33 5.88 -19.37
N PHE A 168 8.64 6.17 -19.36
CA PHE A 168 9.34 6.55 -20.59
C PHE A 168 9.45 5.40 -21.61
N ARG A 169 9.46 4.15 -21.14
CA ARG A 169 9.37 2.95 -22.00
C ARG A 169 8.07 2.86 -22.81
N ARG A 170 7.03 3.63 -22.44
CA ARG A 170 5.77 3.76 -23.20
C ARG A 170 5.84 4.84 -24.28
N ILE A 171 6.99 5.48 -24.44
CA ILE A 171 7.28 6.51 -25.45
C ILE A 171 8.24 5.96 -26.51
N THR A 172 9.33 5.32 -26.08
CA THR A 172 10.32 4.69 -26.97
C THR A 172 11.11 3.61 -26.24
N TYR A 173 11.90 2.82 -26.97
CA TYR A 173 12.79 1.81 -26.37
C TYR A 173 13.98 2.48 -25.66
N PHE A 174 14.19 2.17 -24.38
CA PHE A 174 15.24 2.80 -23.56
C PHE A 174 15.71 1.93 -22.39
N TYR A 175 16.84 2.28 -21.75
CA TYR A 175 17.15 1.78 -20.40
C TYR A 175 16.35 2.58 -19.39
N ASP A 176 15.11 2.19 -19.14
CA ASP A 176 14.17 2.99 -18.35
C ASP A 176 14.40 2.78 -16.84
N ARG A 177 15.58 3.22 -16.40
CA ARG A 177 16.17 3.11 -15.06
C ARG A 177 16.80 4.45 -14.66
N PRO A 178 16.76 4.82 -13.38
CA PRO A 178 17.19 6.15 -12.95
C PRO A 178 18.73 6.32 -12.88
N ASP A 179 19.53 5.25 -12.91
CA ASP A 179 20.98 5.35 -13.08
C ASP A 179 21.45 5.55 -14.53
N CYS A 180 20.53 5.46 -15.51
CA CYS A 180 20.81 5.79 -16.90
C CYS A 180 20.70 7.30 -17.14
N MET A 181 21.72 8.08 -16.77
CA MET A 181 21.71 9.53 -17.00
C MET A 181 22.34 9.92 -18.33
N ALA A 182 21.59 10.65 -19.16
CA ALA A 182 22.03 11.11 -20.48
C ALA A 182 21.70 12.59 -20.70
N SER A 183 22.40 13.25 -21.63
CA SER A 183 21.98 14.57 -22.15
C SER A 183 20.86 14.40 -23.19
N TYR A 184 19.88 15.30 -23.18
CA TYR A 184 18.72 15.20 -24.07
C TYR A 184 18.61 16.40 -25.01
N THR A 185 18.31 16.10 -26.27
CA THR A 185 17.70 17.05 -27.20
C THR A 185 16.35 16.52 -27.65
N CYS A 186 15.38 17.41 -27.80
CA CYS A 186 14.01 17.05 -28.15
C CYS A 186 13.48 18.01 -29.19
N ARG A 187 13.06 17.48 -30.34
CA ARG A 187 12.29 18.21 -31.35
C ARG A 187 10.84 17.75 -31.27
N VAL A 188 9.93 18.71 -31.26
CA VAL A 188 8.49 18.46 -31.30
C VAL A 188 7.93 19.17 -32.52
N GLU A 189 7.20 18.44 -33.36
CA GLU A 189 6.45 18.97 -34.48
C GLU A 189 4.97 18.58 -34.36
N ALA A 190 4.08 19.55 -34.53
CA ALA A 190 2.65 19.34 -34.37
C ALA A 190 1.81 20.29 -35.25
N ASP A 191 0.50 20.04 -35.33
CA ASP A 191 -0.45 20.98 -35.92
C ASP A 191 -0.48 22.31 -35.14
N LYS A 192 -0.24 23.43 -35.83
CA LYS A 192 -0.06 24.74 -35.20
C LYS A 192 -1.37 25.30 -34.63
N ALA A 193 -2.52 24.92 -35.18
CA ALA A 193 -3.82 25.41 -34.73
C ALA A 193 -4.30 24.64 -33.50
N LYS A 194 -4.06 23.33 -33.45
CA LYS A 194 -4.41 22.47 -32.30
C LYS A 194 -3.41 22.59 -31.16
N TYR A 195 -2.13 22.74 -31.47
CA TYR A 195 -1.04 22.72 -30.49
C TYR A 195 -0.11 23.93 -30.62
N PRO A 196 -0.60 25.18 -30.48
CA PRO A 196 0.21 26.39 -30.66
C PRO A 196 1.36 26.53 -29.63
N VAL A 197 1.27 25.84 -28.49
CA VAL A 197 2.32 25.78 -27.47
C VAL A 197 2.97 24.39 -27.50
N LEU A 198 4.28 24.35 -27.74
CA LEU A 198 5.12 23.16 -27.65
C LEU A 198 6.18 23.39 -26.57
N LEU A 199 6.36 22.45 -25.65
CA LEU A 199 7.33 22.53 -24.55
C LEU A 199 8.01 21.17 -24.35
N SER A 200 9.30 21.20 -24.00
CA SER A 200 10.05 20.07 -23.45
C SER A 200 11.08 20.60 -22.44
N ASN A 201 11.86 19.73 -21.81
CA ASN A 201 12.88 20.11 -20.83
C ASN A 201 13.96 21.02 -21.43
N GLY A 202 14.59 21.85 -20.59
CA GLY A 202 15.71 22.68 -20.97
C GLY A 202 15.32 23.94 -21.73
N ASN A 203 16.23 24.44 -22.56
CA ASN A 203 16.06 25.70 -23.27
C ASN A 203 15.55 25.48 -24.70
N GLU A 204 14.60 26.30 -25.15
CA GLU A 204 14.21 26.36 -26.57
C GLU A 204 15.36 26.97 -27.38
N VAL A 205 16.01 26.16 -28.21
CA VAL A 205 17.18 26.56 -29.02
C VAL A 205 16.83 26.91 -30.46
N ALA A 206 15.69 26.41 -30.97
CA ALA A 206 15.21 26.73 -32.30
C ALA A 206 13.70 26.48 -32.44
N ARG A 207 13.05 27.20 -33.37
CA ARG A 207 11.66 26.98 -33.77
C ARG A 207 11.42 27.36 -35.22
N GLY A 208 10.37 26.82 -35.83
CA GLY A 208 10.00 27.16 -37.21
C GLY A 208 8.63 26.65 -37.63
N ASP A 209 8.17 27.10 -38.78
CA ASP A 209 6.99 26.53 -39.45
C ASP A 209 7.39 25.27 -40.25
N ALA A 210 6.44 24.36 -40.45
CA ALA A 210 6.55 23.17 -41.29
C ALA A 210 5.39 23.13 -42.31
N ASP A 211 5.50 22.26 -43.31
CA ASP A 211 4.48 22.13 -44.35
C ASP A 211 3.12 21.69 -43.77
N GLY A 212 2.04 22.03 -44.48
CA GLY A 212 0.69 21.58 -44.11
C GLY A 212 0.08 22.26 -42.87
N GLY A 213 0.57 23.45 -42.49
CA GLY A 213 0.02 24.21 -41.34
C GLY A 213 0.59 23.77 -39.98
N ARG A 214 1.69 23.02 -39.99
CA ARG A 214 2.39 22.54 -38.81
C ARG A 214 3.52 23.49 -38.40
N HIS A 215 4.05 23.29 -37.21
CA HIS A 215 5.23 24.00 -36.72
C HIS A 215 6.05 23.10 -35.80
N TRP A 216 7.27 23.50 -35.49
CA TRP A 216 8.16 22.76 -34.61
C TRP A 216 8.94 23.67 -33.66
N ALA A 217 9.36 23.08 -32.54
CA ALA A 217 10.31 23.65 -31.59
C ALA A 217 11.36 22.59 -31.22
N ARG A 218 12.59 23.03 -30.96
CA ARG A 218 13.71 22.18 -30.53
C ARG A 218 14.24 22.67 -29.20
N PHE A 219 14.44 21.73 -28.28
CA PHE A 219 14.86 21.95 -26.91
C PHE A 219 16.17 21.23 -26.63
N GLU A 220 17.01 21.83 -25.80
CA GLU A 220 18.27 21.25 -25.32
C GLU A 220 18.36 21.41 -23.80
N ASP A 221 18.51 20.28 -23.11
CA ASP A 221 18.76 20.26 -21.67
C ASP A 221 20.26 20.02 -21.42
N PRO A 222 21.00 21.01 -20.88
CA PRO A 222 22.43 20.90 -20.67
C PRO A 222 22.81 19.94 -19.52
N PHE A 223 21.86 19.55 -18.68
CA PHE A 223 22.11 18.63 -17.56
C PHE A 223 21.80 17.20 -17.97
N LYS A 224 22.69 16.27 -17.58
CA LYS A 224 22.38 14.85 -17.68
C LYS A 224 21.21 14.54 -16.73
N LYS A 225 20.26 13.77 -17.21
CA LYS A 225 19.11 13.31 -16.42
C LYS A 225 18.72 11.88 -16.78
N PRO A 226 18.09 11.14 -15.87
CA PRO A 226 17.40 9.91 -16.20
C PRO A 226 16.11 10.14 -17.00
N SER A 227 15.63 9.07 -17.65
CA SER A 227 14.43 9.07 -18.50
C SER A 227 13.15 9.51 -17.77
N TYR A 228 13.03 9.20 -16.47
CA TYR A 228 11.83 9.54 -15.70
C TYR A 228 11.59 11.05 -15.57
N LEU A 229 12.63 11.88 -15.74
CA LEU A 229 12.56 13.35 -15.70
C LEU A 229 12.27 13.98 -17.07
N PHE A 230 12.06 13.17 -18.12
CA PHE A 230 11.66 13.67 -19.42
C PHE A 230 10.22 14.19 -19.38
N ALA A 231 10.01 15.37 -19.96
CA ALA A 231 8.68 15.93 -20.19
C ALA A 231 8.47 16.47 -21.60
N LEU A 232 7.25 16.31 -22.09
CA LEU A 232 6.72 16.94 -23.29
C LEU A 232 5.31 17.44 -23.01
N VAL A 233 5.02 18.67 -23.42
CA VAL A 233 3.66 19.24 -23.44
C VAL A 233 3.39 19.86 -24.81
N ALA A 234 2.23 19.56 -25.40
CA ALA A 234 1.75 20.18 -26.62
C ALA A 234 0.27 20.51 -26.49
N GLY A 235 -0.13 21.78 -26.67
CA GLY A 235 -1.49 22.21 -26.34
C GLY A 235 -1.85 23.62 -26.78
N ASP A 236 -3.15 23.94 -26.69
CA ASP A 236 -3.65 25.32 -26.71
C ASP A 236 -3.79 25.82 -25.27
N LEU A 237 -2.71 26.42 -24.77
CA LEU A 237 -2.59 26.80 -23.37
C LEU A 237 -2.55 28.32 -23.21
N GLY A 238 -3.29 28.81 -22.23
CA GLY A 238 -3.11 30.12 -21.65
C GLY A 238 -2.07 30.08 -20.53
N GLY A 239 -1.52 31.23 -20.16
CA GLY A 239 -0.57 31.26 -19.05
C GLY A 239 -0.18 32.66 -18.60
N ILE A 240 0.40 32.72 -17.40
CA ILE A 240 0.98 33.93 -16.83
C ILE A 240 2.50 33.82 -16.82
N ARG A 241 3.17 34.98 -16.80
CA ARG A 241 4.63 35.07 -16.73
C ARG A 241 5.06 35.85 -15.50
N GLY A 242 6.18 35.43 -14.92
CA GLY A 242 6.89 36.16 -13.88
C GLY A 242 8.39 36.10 -14.13
N SER A 243 9.14 36.65 -13.19
CA SER A 243 10.60 36.51 -13.18
C SER A 243 11.10 36.34 -11.76
N PHE A 244 12.25 35.71 -11.63
CA PHE A 244 13.02 35.63 -10.40
C PHE A 244 14.48 35.96 -10.72
N THR A 245 15.16 36.67 -9.84
CA THR A 245 16.61 36.92 -9.96
C THR A 245 17.29 36.21 -8.82
N THR A 246 18.18 35.27 -9.15
CA THR A 246 18.88 34.48 -8.14
C THR A 246 19.87 35.34 -7.35
N LYS A 247 20.36 34.83 -6.21
CA LYS A 247 21.40 35.50 -5.41
C LYS A 247 22.66 35.85 -6.20
N SER A 248 23.07 35.01 -7.14
CA SER A 248 24.21 35.28 -8.03
C SER A 248 23.89 36.25 -9.19
N GLY A 249 22.62 36.64 -9.36
CA GLY A 249 22.16 37.58 -10.37
C GLY A 249 21.65 36.96 -11.67
N ARG A 250 21.44 35.64 -11.73
CA ARG A 250 20.81 34.99 -12.90
C ARG A 250 19.33 35.36 -12.97
N ALA A 251 18.87 35.85 -14.11
CA ALA A 251 17.46 36.09 -14.36
C ALA A 251 16.77 34.82 -14.87
N ILE A 252 15.71 34.40 -14.20
CA ILE A 252 14.92 33.20 -14.52
C ILE A 252 13.55 33.65 -15.03
N ASP A 253 13.17 33.19 -16.22
CA ASP A 253 11.82 33.38 -16.77
C ASP A 253 10.87 32.33 -16.17
N LEU A 254 9.83 32.77 -15.46
CA LEU A 254 8.86 31.88 -14.82
C LEU A 254 7.59 31.85 -15.65
N ARG A 255 7.09 30.67 -16.02
CA ARG A 255 5.85 30.54 -16.79
C ARG A 255 4.94 29.49 -16.17
N VAL A 256 3.70 29.87 -15.90
CA VAL A 256 2.66 28.97 -15.39
C VAL A 256 1.57 28.87 -16.46
N TRP A 257 1.27 27.64 -16.89
CA TRP A 257 0.37 27.33 -17.99
C TRP A 257 -0.84 26.52 -17.53
N SER A 258 -1.99 26.75 -18.15
CA SER A 258 -3.19 25.92 -18.01
C SER A 258 -4.11 26.11 -19.22
N GLU A 259 -5.26 25.45 -19.20
CA GLU A 259 -6.38 25.77 -20.09
C GLU A 259 -6.83 27.24 -19.88
N HIS A 260 -7.35 27.88 -20.94
CA HIS A 260 -7.61 29.32 -20.96
C HIS A 260 -8.58 29.79 -19.86
N GLU A 261 -9.59 28.99 -19.55
CA GLU A 261 -10.55 29.27 -18.47
C GLU A 261 -9.93 29.33 -17.07
N ASN A 262 -8.78 28.69 -16.87
CA ASN A 262 -8.15 28.56 -15.56
C ASN A 262 -7.08 29.64 -15.29
N VAL A 263 -6.73 30.46 -16.30
CA VAL A 263 -5.64 31.43 -16.20
C VAL A 263 -5.81 32.41 -15.04
N GLY A 264 -7.04 32.80 -14.71
CA GLY A 264 -7.34 33.69 -13.58
C GLY A 264 -7.08 33.09 -12.18
N GLN A 265 -6.66 31.83 -12.09
CA GLN A 265 -6.42 31.11 -10.83
C GLN A 265 -4.92 30.74 -10.64
N LEU A 266 -4.02 31.29 -11.45
CA LEU A 266 -2.59 30.89 -11.48
C LEU A 266 -1.68 31.76 -10.61
N ASP A 267 -2.15 32.92 -10.15
CA ASP A 267 -1.33 33.91 -9.44
C ASP A 267 -0.67 33.33 -8.18
N TRP A 268 -1.43 32.56 -7.39
CA TRP A 268 -0.90 31.95 -6.17
C TRP A 268 0.23 30.96 -6.43
N SER A 269 0.17 30.16 -7.50
CA SER A 269 1.25 29.23 -7.85
C SER A 269 2.52 29.95 -8.26
N LEU A 270 2.40 31.07 -9.00
CA LEU A 270 3.55 31.87 -9.38
C LEU A 270 4.20 32.52 -8.14
N GLU A 271 3.40 32.98 -7.19
CA GLU A 271 3.91 33.50 -5.92
C GLU A 271 4.53 32.41 -5.04
N ALA A 272 3.92 31.22 -4.96
CA ALA A 272 4.48 30.07 -4.26
C ALA A 272 5.84 29.66 -4.84
N LEU A 273 5.99 29.63 -6.16
CA LEU A 273 7.25 29.33 -6.84
C LEU A 273 8.34 30.34 -6.46
N LYS A 274 8.04 31.65 -6.50
CA LYS A 274 9.02 32.68 -6.09
C LYS A 274 9.44 32.55 -4.62
N LYS A 275 8.48 32.26 -3.74
CA LYS A 275 8.76 32.01 -2.31
C LYS A 275 9.67 30.79 -2.13
N ALA A 276 9.39 29.69 -2.82
CA ALA A 276 10.21 28.49 -2.77
C ALA A 276 11.63 28.73 -3.28
N MET A 277 11.78 29.41 -4.42
CA MET A 277 13.08 29.82 -4.97
C MET A 277 13.88 30.63 -3.95
N LYS A 278 13.28 31.67 -3.37
CA LYS A 278 13.95 32.53 -2.39
C LYS A 278 14.32 31.79 -1.11
N TRP A 279 13.43 30.92 -0.63
CA TRP A 279 13.65 30.18 0.61
C TRP A 279 14.76 29.15 0.45
N ASP A 280 14.83 28.43 -0.68
CA ASP A 280 15.90 27.44 -0.89
C ASP A 280 17.28 28.12 -0.98
N GLU A 281 17.33 29.32 -1.56
CA GLU A 281 18.54 30.15 -1.54
C GLU A 281 18.90 30.60 -0.12
N ASP A 282 17.93 31.02 0.70
CA ASP A 282 18.16 31.52 2.06
C ASP A 282 18.52 30.44 3.06
N VAL A 283 17.87 29.29 2.96
CA VAL A 283 17.96 28.21 3.95
C VAL A 283 19.00 27.16 3.54
N TYR A 284 19.05 26.81 2.26
CA TYR A 284 19.98 25.80 1.73
C TYR A 284 21.05 26.37 0.80
N GLY A 285 21.03 27.66 0.43
CA GLY A 285 22.03 28.21 -0.49
C GLY A 285 21.97 27.61 -1.90
N LEU A 286 20.80 27.09 -2.30
CA LEU A 286 20.60 26.40 -3.56
C LEU A 286 19.87 27.32 -4.55
N GLU A 287 20.56 27.68 -5.64
CA GLU A 287 19.98 28.46 -6.73
C GLU A 287 19.41 27.56 -7.84
N TYR A 288 18.44 28.08 -8.59
CA TYR A 288 17.98 27.45 -9.82
C TYR A 288 19.03 27.54 -10.94
N ASP A 289 19.08 26.54 -11.81
CA ASP A 289 20.22 26.26 -12.69
C ASP A 289 19.92 26.31 -14.20
N LEU A 290 18.68 26.59 -14.60
CA LEU A 290 18.26 26.84 -15.99
C LEU A 290 17.77 28.29 -16.19
N ASP A 291 17.45 28.66 -17.44
CA ASP A 291 17.04 30.03 -17.79
C ASP A 291 15.51 30.24 -17.74
N VAL A 292 14.75 29.14 -17.77
CA VAL A 292 13.29 29.14 -17.73
C VAL A 292 12.79 28.04 -16.78
N TYR A 293 11.74 28.34 -16.02
CA TYR A 293 11.02 27.38 -15.20
C TYR A 293 9.55 27.34 -15.63
N HIS A 294 9.09 26.19 -16.11
CA HIS A 294 7.70 25.98 -16.49
C HIS A 294 6.94 25.17 -15.45
N ILE A 295 5.72 25.62 -15.14
CA ILE A 295 4.67 24.82 -14.48
C ILE A 295 3.54 24.66 -15.50
N VAL A 296 3.08 23.43 -15.74
CA VAL A 296 1.91 23.15 -16.59
C VAL A 296 0.87 22.41 -15.76
N ALA A 297 -0.31 23.02 -15.58
CA ALA A 297 -1.44 22.41 -14.88
C ALA A 297 -2.33 21.62 -15.86
N VAL A 298 -2.49 20.32 -15.61
CA VAL A 298 -3.30 19.38 -16.40
C VAL A 298 -4.38 18.72 -15.54
N ASN A 299 -5.53 18.40 -16.14
CA ASN A 299 -6.71 17.96 -15.41
C ASN A 299 -6.70 16.45 -15.10
N ASP A 300 -6.09 15.66 -15.99
CA ASP A 300 -5.98 14.21 -15.90
C ASP A 300 -4.56 13.85 -15.46
N PHE A 301 -4.35 13.63 -14.16
CA PHE A 301 -3.03 13.30 -13.61
C PHE A 301 -3.14 12.28 -12.47
N ASN A 302 -2.39 11.18 -12.55
CA ASN A 302 -2.40 10.15 -11.51
C ASN A 302 -1.74 10.62 -10.20
N MET A 303 -0.74 11.50 -10.28
CA MET A 303 0.00 11.99 -9.10
C MET A 303 -0.50 13.37 -8.65
N GLY A 304 0.19 13.97 -7.69
CA GLY A 304 -0.04 15.37 -7.31
C GLY A 304 0.61 16.33 -8.31
N ALA A 305 1.90 16.13 -8.55
CA ALA A 305 2.70 16.82 -9.54
C ALA A 305 3.93 15.96 -9.87
N MET A 306 4.82 16.48 -10.71
CA MET A 306 6.02 15.78 -11.18
C MET A 306 7.15 16.77 -11.45
N GLU A 307 8.36 16.43 -10.99
CA GLU A 307 9.52 17.32 -10.91
C GLU A 307 10.34 17.45 -12.20
N ASN A 308 9.75 17.18 -13.37
CA ASN A 308 10.50 17.09 -14.62
C ASN A 308 11.36 18.34 -14.84
N LYS A 309 12.66 18.14 -15.15
CA LYS A 309 13.67 19.20 -15.12
C LYS A 309 13.25 20.41 -15.99
N GLY A 310 12.90 21.52 -15.34
CA GLY A 310 12.48 22.78 -15.96
C GLY A 310 11.10 22.81 -16.61
N LEU A 311 10.36 21.69 -16.59
CA LEU A 311 9.01 21.56 -17.15
C LEU A 311 8.13 20.70 -16.24
N ASN A 312 7.83 21.21 -15.07
CA ASN A 312 7.03 20.49 -14.09
C ASN A 312 5.57 20.40 -14.57
N VAL A 313 4.99 19.20 -14.46
CA VAL A 313 3.60 18.93 -14.82
C VAL A 313 2.83 18.65 -13.55
N PHE A 314 1.74 19.40 -13.33
CA PHE A 314 0.97 19.37 -12.11
C PHE A 314 -0.47 18.95 -12.39
N ASN A 315 -1.06 18.21 -11.45
CA ASN A 315 -2.50 18.13 -11.37
C ASN A 315 -3.07 19.54 -11.08
N THR A 316 -4.17 19.93 -11.75
CA THR A 316 -4.84 21.21 -11.52
C THR A 316 -5.14 21.48 -10.04
N ALA A 317 -5.46 20.44 -9.26
CA ALA A 317 -5.70 20.54 -7.82
C ALA A 317 -4.49 20.99 -6.98
N CYS A 318 -3.30 21.04 -7.56
CA CYS A 318 -2.05 21.48 -6.93
C CYS A 318 -1.53 22.82 -7.50
N VAL A 319 -2.30 23.49 -8.36
CA VAL A 319 -1.94 24.78 -8.97
C VAL A 319 -3.07 25.79 -8.80
N LEU A 320 -4.28 25.45 -9.25
CA LEU A 320 -5.37 26.42 -9.34
C LEU A 320 -5.86 26.84 -7.96
N ALA A 321 -5.76 28.14 -7.65
CA ALA A 321 -6.30 28.71 -6.43
C ALA A 321 -6.86 30.12 -6.66
N ALA A 322 -8.15 30.28 -6.35
CA ALA A 322 -8.82 31.57 -6.21
C ALA A 322 -9.77 31.52 -5.01
N PRO A 323 -10.10 32.67 -4.37
CA PRO A 323 -10.93 32.70 -3.16
C PRO A 323 -12.27 31.98 -3.32
N GLU A 324 -12.87 32.05 -4.51
CA GLU A 324 -14.18 31.49 -4.82
C GLU A 324 -14.14 29.98 -5.14
N THR A 325 -12.96 29.39 -5.37
CA THR A 325 -12.80 28.00 -5.84
C THR A 325 -11.92 27.13 -4.94
N ALA A 326 -11.01 27.73 -4.18
CA ALA A 326 -10.02 27.06 -3.35
C ALA A 326 -10.18 27.41 -1.87
N THR A 327 -10.14 26.40 -1.01
CA THR A 327 -10.13 26.54 0.44
C THR A 327 -8.74 26.91 0.95
N ASP A 328 -8.63 27.35 2.20
CA ASP A 328 -7.35 27.64 2.85
C ASP A 328 -6.40 26.45 2.78
N GLY A 329 -6.93 25.23 2.94
CA GLY A 329 -6.16 24.00 2.79
C GLY A 329 -5.71 23.72 1.35
N ASP A 330 -6.45 24.19 0.34
CA ASP A 330 -5.99 24.12 -1.05
C ASP A 330 -4.88 25.14 -1.31
N TYR A 331 -4.96 26.35 -0.76
CA TYR A 331 -3.87 27.34 -0.83
C TYR A 331 -2.57 26.81 -0.18
N ASP A 332 -2.68 26.20 1.01
CA ASP A 332 -1.54 25.55 1.68
C ASP A 332 -0.99 24.37 0.85
N ARG A 333 -1.87 23.59 0.23
CA ARG A 333 -1.47 22.49 -0.66
C ARG A 333 -0.73 22.99 -1.90
N VAL A 334 -1.23 24.03 -2.57
CA VAL A 334 -0.54 24.64 -3.72
C VAL A 334 0.82 25.17 -3.29
N LEU A 335 0.88 25.87 -2.15
CA LEU A 335 2.13 26.40 -1.60
C LEU A 335 3.16 25.28 -1.35
N GLY A 336 2.77 24.22 -0.66
CA GLY A 336 3.63 23.10 -0.32
C GLY A 336 4.07 22.27 -1.53
N VAL A 337 3.13 21.91 -2.42
CA VAL A 337 3.44 21.07 -3.58
C VAL A 337 4.28 21.83 -4.61
N VAL A 338 3.99 23.10 -4.90
CA VAL A 338 4.85 23.89 -5.80
C VAL A 338 6.28 23.98 -5.26
N ALA A 339 6.43 24.14 -3.94
CA ALA A 339 7.74 24.16 -3.31
C ALA A 339 8.44 22.78 -3.36
N HIS A 340 7.71 21.70 -3.09
CA HIS A 340 8.19 20.32 -3.19
C HIS A 340 8.82 20.05 -4.58
N GLU A 341 8.07 20.33 -5.64
CA GLU A 341 8.52 20.13 -7.01
C GLU A 341 9.70 21.03 -7.41
N TYR A 342 9.77 22.26 -6.86
CA TYR A 342 10.94 23.12 -7.03
C TYR A 342 12.16 22.56 -6.31
N PHE A 343 12.01 22.08 -5.06
CA PHE A 343 13.11 21.56 -4.25
C PHE A 343 13.73 20.29 -4.83
N HIS A 344 12.95 19.47 -5.53
CA HIS A 344 13.45 18.35 -6.30
C HIS A 344 14.48 18.72 -7.38
N ASN A 345 14.53 20.00 -7.81
CA ASN A 345 15.59 20.45 -8.73
C ASN A 345 16.99 20.09 -8.22
N TRP A 346 17.18 20.07 -6.89
CA TRP A 346 18.39 19.59 -6.24
C TRP A 346 18.26 18.18 -5.67
N SER A 347 17.26 17.94 -4.80
CA SER A 347 17.03 16.65 -4.14
C SER A 347 16.15 15.72 -4.97
N GLY A 348 16.63 15.30 -6.14
CA GLY A 348 15.91 14.40 -7.05
C GLY A 348 16.43 14.50 -8.48
N ASN A 349 16.76 15.72 -8.92
CA ASN A 349 17.20 15.97 -10.30
C ASN A 349 18.73 16.08 -10.41
N ARG A 350 19.33 17.07 -9.75
CA ARG A 350 20.81 17.25 -9.76
C ARG A 350 21.50 16.10 -9.05
N VAL A 351 20.93 15.61 -7.95
CA VAL A 351 21.31 14.33 -7.35
C VAL A 351 20.09 13.41 -7.39
N THR A 352 20.17 12.33 -8.16
CA THR A 352 19.04 11.42 -8.41
C THR A 352 19.25 10.05 -7.78
N CYS A 353 18.28 9.16 -7.93
CA CYS A 353 18.29 7.81 -7.39
C CYS A 353 19.08 6.85 -8.29
N ARG A 354 19.98 6.03 -7.73
CA ARG A 354 20.66 4.96 -8.48
C ARG A 354 19.68 3.87 -8.96
N ASP A 355 18.71 3.55 -8.14
CA ASP A 355 17.66 2.57 -8.42
C ASP A 355 16.41 2.94 -7.65
N TRP A 356 15.26 2.40 -8.06
CA TRP A 356 13.97 2.78 -7.48
C TRP A 356 13.80 2.37 -6.00
N PHE A 357 14.62 1.45 -5.48
CA PHE A 357 14.62 1.17 -4.04
C PHE A 357 15.10 2.37 -3.22
N GLN A 358 15.89 3.26 -3.83
CA GLN A 358 16.38 4.48 -3.20
C GLN A 358 15.34 5.62 -3.21
N LEU A 359 14.08 5.41 -3.62
CA LEU A 359 13.09 6.48 -3.79
C LEU A 359 13.01 7.45 -2.59
N THR A 360 13.08 6.95 -1.35
CA THR A 360 13.06 7.80 -0.13
C THR A 360 14.24 8.77 -0.04
N LEU A 361 15.35 8.55 -0.76
CA LEU A 361 16.46 9.50 -0.86
C LEU A 361 15.98 10.85 -1.38
N LYS A 362 15.22 10.85 -2.48
CA LYS A 362 14.62 12.08 -3.03
C LYS A 362 13.37 12.44 -2.25
N GLU A 363 12.46 11.49 -2.02
CA GLU A 363 11.14 11.79 -1.45
C GLU A 363 11.20 12.17 0.02
N GLY A 364 11.88 11.41 0.86
CA GLY A 364 11.99 11.73 2.27
C GLY A 364 12.68 13.08 2.51
N LEU A 365 13.74 13.37 1.73
CA LEU A 365 14.45 14.64 1.81
C LEU A 365 13.62 15.82 1.28
N THR A 366 12.95 15.67 0.15
CA THR A 366 12.14 16.73 -0.44
C THR A 366 10.87 16.99 0.37
N VAL A 367 10.20 15.95 0.89
CA VAL A 367 9.08 16.12 1.83
C VAL A 367 9.54 16.87 3.08
N PHE A 368 10.70 16.52 3.65
CA PHE A 368 11.23 17.29 4.78
C PHE A 368 11.49 18.77 4.43
N ARG A 369 12.00 19.05 3.22
CA ARG A 369 12.23 20.42 2.74
C ARG A 369 10.92 21.18 2.55
N ASP A 370 9.87 20.57 1.98
CA ASP A 370 8.55 21.21 1.84
C ASP A 370 7.85 21.44 3.18
N GLN A 371 8.00 20.51 4.12
CA GLN A 371 7.44 20.66 5.46
C GLN A 371 8.10 21.84 6.16
N HIS A 372 9.44 21.92 6.11
CA HIS A 372 10.19 23.01 6.72
C HIS A 372 9.87 24.36 6.08
N PHE A 373 9.75 24.40 4.76
CA PHE A 373 9.29 25.60 4.04
C PHE A 373 7.89 26.02 4.49
N THR A 374 6.95 25.09 4.54
CA THR A 374 5.56 25.38 4.94
C THR A 374 5.50 25.85 6.39
N GLU A 375 6.28 25.25 7.29
CA GLU A 375 6.43 25.70 8.68
C GLU A 375 6.88 27.16 8.79
N ASP A 376 7.78 27.61 7.91
CA ASP A 376 8.30 28.98 7.88
C ASP A 376 7.37 29.98 7.18
N MET A 377 6.54 29.51 6.24
CA MET A 377 5.60 30.36 5.50
C MET A 377 4.23 30.51 6.18
N THR A 378 3.83 29.55 7.02
CA THR A 378 2.49 29.50 7.64
C THR A 378 2.58 29.40 9.17
N SER A 379 1.95 28.40 9.79
CA SER A 379 2.05 28.11 11.22
C SER A 379 2.81 26.80 11.43
N ARG A 380 4.03 26.90 11.98
CA ARG A 380 4.89 25.75 12.32
C ARG A 380 4.17 24.71 13.18
N ALA A 381 3.44 25.15 14.20
CA ALA A 381 2.68 24.28 15.09
C ALA A 381 1.61 23.47 14.34
N VAL A 382 0.81 24.16 13.52
CA VAL A 382 -0.29 23.54 12.77
C VAL A 382 0.24 22.57 11.73
N LYS A 383 1.22 23.00 10.94
CA LYS A 383 1.84 22.15 9.92
C LYS A 383 2.40 20.87 10.53
N ARG A 384 3.09 20.99 11.67
CA ARG A 384 3.62 19.82 12.37
C ARG A 384 2.51 18.87 12.84
N VAL A 385 1.45 19.40 13.46
CA VAL A 385 0.30 18.58 13.88
C VAL A 385 -0.32 17.85 12.68
N ASP A 386 -0.52 18.53 11.55
CA ASP A 386 -1.07 17.90 10.35
C ASP A 386 -0.18 16.79 9.79
N ASP A 387 1.15 16.96 9.80
CA ASP A 387 2.09 15.91 9.41
C ASP A 387 2.04 14.70 10.35
N VAL A 388 2.00 14.93 11.67
CA VAL A 388 1.89 13.86 12.69
C VAL A 388 0.57 13.11 12.57
N ARG A 389 -0.53 13.79 12.21
CA ARG A 389 -1.82 13.15 11.93
C ARG A 389 -1.72 12.15 10.79
N VAL A 390 -1.09 12.52 9.67
CA VAL A 390 -0.87 11.61 8.53
C VAL A 390 -0.06 10.39 8.96
N MET A 391 0.98 10.59 9.78
CA MET A 391 1.79 9.49 10.32
C MET A 391 0.94 8.49 11.11
N ARG A 392 0.11 8.98 12.05
CA ARG A 392 -0.68 8.11 12.92
C ARG A 392 -1.87 7.45 12.22
N SER A 393 -2.58 8.20 11.37
CA SER A 393 -3.80 7.70 10.74
C SER A 393 -3.56 6.79 9.54
N ALA A 394 -2.45 7.00 8.81
CA ALA A 394 -2.17 6.29 7.56
C ALA A 394 -0.85 5.51 7.62
N GLN A 395 0.25 6.15 8.01
CA GLN A 395 1.57 5.52 7.93
C GLN A 395 1.70 4.37 8.94
N PHE A 396 1.29 4.54 10.20
CA PHE A 396 1.32 3.48 11.21
C PHE A 396 0.43 2.29 10.83
N ALA A 397 -0.73 2.56 10.20
CA ALA A 397 -1.59 1.50 9.67
C ALA A 397 -0.90 0.70 8.57
N GLN A 398 -0.18 1.37 7.65
CA GLN A 398 0.59 0.70 6.61
C GLN A 398 1.74 -0.13 7.18
N ASP A 399 2.48 0.42 8.16
CA ASP A 399 3.62 -0.25 8.80
C ASP A 399 3.22 -1.46 9.67
N ALA A 400 1.97 -1.50 10.13
CA ALA A 400 1.39 -2.65 10.83
C ALA A 400 0.72 -3.65 9.88
N GLY A 401 0.49 -3.26 8.62
CA GLY A 401 -0.30 -3.99 7.64
C GLY A 401 0.50 -5.01 6.80
N PRO A 402 -0.19 -5.74 5.91
CA PRO A 402 0.44 -6.69 4.99
C PRO A 402 1.37 -6.04 3.95
N MET A 403 1.25 -4.73 3.76
CA MET A 403 2.09 -3.92 2.88
C MET A 403 3.27 -3.26 3.62
N ALA A 404 3.54 -3.61 4.89
CA ALA A 404 4.65 -3.03 5.62
C ALA A 404 5.98 -3.27 4.90
N HIS A 405 6.75 -2.21 4.73
CA HIS A 405 8.06 -2.21 4.11
C HIS A 405 8.93 -1.12 4.76
N PRO A 406 10.27 -1.27 4.79
CA PRO A 406 11.14 -0.18 5.24
C PRO A 406 11.05 1.02 4.27
N ILE A 407 11.54 2.20 4.68
CA ILE A 407 11.56 3.40 3.81
C ILE A 407 12.43 3.19 2.56
N ARG A 408 13.41 2.27 2.62
CA ARG A 408 14.15 1.74 1.46
C ARG A 408 13.74 0.27 1.25
N PRO A 409 12.72 -0.02 0.42
CA PRO A 409 12.19 -1.37 0.24
C PRO A 409 13.24 -2.40 -0.18
N GLU A 410 13.01 -3.67 0.13
CA GLU A 410 13.90 -4.78 -0.27
C GLU A 410 13.43 -5.50 -1.54
N SER A 411 12.14 -5.44 -1.85
CA SER A 411 11.55 -6.00 -3.06
C SER A 411 10.24 -5.30 -3.45
N TYR A 412 9.90 -5.34 -4.73
CA TYR A 412 8.62 -4.87 -5.27
C TYR A 412 8.25 -5.64 -6.55
N VAL A 413 6.95 -5.70 -6.88
CA VAL A 413 6.48 -6.18 -8.21
C VAL A 413 6.21 -4.99 -9.12
N ALA A 414 5.38 -4.05 -8.69
CA ALA A 414 5.11 -2.79 -9.39
C ALA A 414 5.69 -1.62 -8.58
N MET A 415 6.59 -0.83 -9.16
CA MET A 415 7.22 0.28 -8.44
C MET A 415 6.20 1.38 -8.07
N ASP A 416 5.17 1.57 -8.87
CA ASP A 416 4.12 2.58 -8.63
C ASP A 416 3.35 2.34 -7.32
N ASN A 417 3.34 1.09 -6.81
CA ASN A 417 2.76 0.76 -5.51
C ASN A 417 3.61 1.26 -4.31
N PHE A 418 4.85 1.70 -4.53
CA PHE A 418 5.79 2.12 -3.49
C PHE A 418 5.90 3.64 -3.33
N TYR A 419 5.06 4.40 -4.04
CA TYR A 419 4.80 5.82 -3.77
C TYR A 419 3.89 5.95 -2.55
N THR A 420 4.42 5.60 -1.38
CA THR A 420 3.64 5.40 -0.15
C THR A 420 3.96 6.42 0.93
N VAL A 421 3.03 6.58 1.88
CA VAL A 421 3.23 7.36 3.10
C VAL A 421 4.45 6.90 3.91
N THR A 422 4.91 5.65 3.75
CA THR A 422 6.15 5.18 4.37
C THR A 422 7.39 5.74 3.65
N VAL A 423 7.44 5.71 2.32
CA VAL A 423 8.60 6.25 1.57
C VAL A 423 8.68 7.78 1.70
N TYR A 424 7.54 8.46 1.67
CA TYR A 424 7.40 9.92 1.72
C TYR A 424 7.44 10.44 3.16
N ASN A 425 6.39 10.20 3.95
CA ASN A 425 6.22 10.83 5.27
C ASN A 425 7.12 10.18 6.34
N LYS A 426 7.19 8.84 6.45
CA LYS A 426 8.17 8.23 7.38
C LYS A 426 9.61 8.52 6.93
N GLY A 427 9.85 8.57 5.62
CA GLY A 427 11.11 9.05 5.05
C GLY A 427 11.48 10.44 5.58
N SER A 428 10.55 11.41 5.54
CA SER A 428 10.80 12.77 6.06
C SER A 428 10.99 12.82 7.56
N GLU A 429 10.30 11.98 8.34
CA GLU A 429 10.55 11.85 9.77
C GLU A 429 11.96 11.30 10.07
N VAL A 430 12.49 10.40 9.23
CA VAL A 430 13.89 9.96 9.33
C VAL A 430 14.86 11.10 9.01
N ILE A 431 14.55 11.95 8.03
CA ILE A 431 15.33 13.16 7.75
C ILE A 431 15.27 14.15 8.92
N ARG A 432 14.08 14.34 9.52
CA ARG A 432 13.89 15.18 10.70
C ARG A 432 14.68 14.67 11.90
N MET A 433 14.77 13.36 12.10
CA MET A 433 15.62 12.75 13.14
C MET A 433 17.11 13.07 12.95
N TYR A 434 17.64 13.17 11.72
CA TYR A 434 19.00 13.70 11.52
C TYR A 434 19.12 15.14 12.02
N ARG A 435 18.15 16.02 11.71
CA ARG A 435 18.13 17.39 12.25
C ARG A 435 18.07 17.39 13.78
N THR A 436 17.26 16.52 14.40
CA THR A 436 17.18 16.41 15.87
C THR A 436 18.52 15.98 16.48
N LEU A 437 19.20 14.99 15.90
CA LEU A 437 20.47 14.45 16.41
C LEU A 437 21.67 15.38 16.17
N LEU A 438 21.69 16.09 15.04
CA LEU A 438 22.84 16.87 14.58
C LEU A 438 22.68 18.37 14.86
N GLY A 439 21.49 18.81 15.26
CA GLY A 439 21.08 20.21 15.21
C GLY A 439 20.99 20.74 13.78
N TRP A 440 20.46 21.96 13.63
CA TRP A 440 20.35 22.60 12.32
C TRP A 440 21.71 22.78 11.64
N ASP A 441 22.72 23.28 12.35
CA ASP A 441 24.04 23.53 11.78
C ASP A 441 24.74 22.25 11.29
N GLY A 442 24.61 21.15 12.04
CA GLY A 442 25.18 19.86 11.66
C GLY A 442 24.47 19.26 10.45
N PHE A 443 23.12 19.26 10.46
CA PHE A 443 22.31 18.83 9.33
C PHE A 443 22.63 19.64 8.07
N ARG A 444 22.70 20.96 8.18
CA ARG A 444 22.98 21.87 7.06
C ARG A 444 24.35 21.60 6.44
N LYS A 445 25.39 21.41 7.25
CA LYS A 445 26.73 21.01 6.77
C LYS A 445 26.73 19.65 6.08
N GLY A 446 25.96 18.70 6.59
CA GLY A 446 25.79 17.39 5.95
C GLY A 446 25.09 17.48 4.60
N ALA A 447 24.04 18.30 4.49
CA ALA A 447 23.38 18.58 3.22
C ALA A 447 24.31 19.28 2.21
N ASP A 448 25.11 20.26 2.64
CA ASP A 448 26.15 20.88 1.79
C ASP A 448 27.13 19.84 1.24
N LEU A 449 27.63 18.98 2.13
CA LEU A 449 28.57 17.95 1.76
C LEU A 449 27.95 16.95 0.79
N TYR A 450 26.70 16.55 1.02
CA TYR A 450 25.95 15.68 0.13
C TYR A 450 25.82 16.25 -1.28
N PHE A 451 25.30 17.48 -1.42
CA PHE A 451 25.16 18.10 -2.74
C PHE A 451 26.52 18.32 -3.41
N SER A 452 27.54 18.80 -2.67
CA SER A 452 28.87 19.01 -3.25
C SER A 452 29.56 17.74 -3.75
N ARG A 453 29.31 16.59 -3.12
CA ARG A 453 29.92 15.29 -3.49
C ARG A 453 29.21 14.61 -4.65
N HIS A 454 27.90 14.77 -4.73
CA HIS A 454 27.04 13.91 -5.56
C HIS A 454 26.29 14.66 -6.66
N ASP A 455 26.51 15.96 -6.81
CA ASP A 455 25.98 16.74 -7.92
C ASP A 455 26.27 16.11 -9.30
N GLY A 456 25.23 15.95 -10.12
CA GLY A 456 25.28 15.33 -11.44
C GLY A 456 25.39 13.80 -11.41
N SER A 457 24.98 13.16 -10.32
CA SER A 457 25.09 11.69 -10.15
C SER A 457 23.81 11.02 -9.61
N ALA A 458 23.71 9.71 -9.82
CA ALA A 458 22.66 8.85 -9.30
C ALA A 458 23.21 8.04 -8.11
N VAL A 459 22.65 8.23 -6.91
CA VAL A 459 23.24 7.75 -5.64
C VAL A 459 22.24 7.00 -4.78
N THR A 460 22.68 6.60 -3.58
CA THR A 460 21.91 5.77 -2.65
C THR A 460 21.60 6.48 -1.33
N CYS A 461 20.68 5.92 -0.55
CA CYS A 461 20.43 6.41 0.81
C CYS A 461 21.67 6.36 1.72
N ASP A 462 22.59 5.42 1.46
CA ASP A 462 23.83 5.29 2.24
C ASP A 462 24.79 6.46 1.99
N ASP A 463 24.82 7.01 0.78
CA ASP A 463 25.63 8.18 0.43
C ASP A 463 25.18 9.43 1.20
N PHE A 464 23.86 9.64 1.33
CA PHE A 464 23.29 10.72 2.14
C PHE A 464 23.66 10.57 3.63
N ARG A 465 23.47 9.37 4.19
CA ARG A 465 23.85 9.06 5.58
C ARG A 465 25.34 9.27 5.81
N GLN A 466 26.19 8.87 4.87
CA GLN A 466 27.64 9.04 4.96
C GLN A 466 28.05 10.52 4.90
N ALA A 467 27.41 11.33 4.05
CA ALA A 467 27.65 12.77 4.03
C ALA A 467 27.27 13.44 5.37
N MET A 468 26.15 13.04 5.99
CA MET A 468 25.76 13.50 7.33
C MET A 468 26.79 13.11 8.40
N ALA A 469 27.28 11.86 8.36
CA ALA A 469 28.30 11.35 9.29
C ALA A 469 29.63 12.10 9.12
N ASP A 470 30.12 12.23 7.88
CA ASP A 470 31.41 12.86 7.59
C ASP A 470 31.44 14.36 7.92
N ALA A 471 30.34 15.08 7.69
CA ALA A 471 30.26 16.50 7.96
C ALA A 471 30.25 16.84 9.46
N THR A 472 29.85 15.89 10.30
CA THR A 472 29.63 16.10 11.74
C THR A 472 30.55 15.28 12.63
N GLY A 473 31.20 14.23 12.09
CA GLY A 473 31.97 13.26 12.86
C GLY A 473 31.13 12.34 13.75
N ARG A 474 29.79 12.35 13.60
CA ARG A 474 28.88 11.51 14.39
C ARG A 474 28.81 10.10 13.79
N ASP A 475 28.79 9.08 14.66
CA ASP A 475 28.53 7.71 14.24
C ASP A 475 27.02 7.52 13.98
N LEU A 476 26.68 7.17 12.75
CA LEU A 476 25.31 6.95 12.28
C LEU A 476 25.12 5.51 11.77
N ALA A 477 25.99 4.57 12.17
CA ALA A 477 25.90 3.17 11.76
C ALA A 477 24.61 2.51 12.26
N GLN A 478 24.25 2.69 13.55
CA GLN A 478 22.99 2.15 14.08
C GLN A 478 21.77 2.81 13.45
N PHE A 479 21.88 4.08 13.05
CA PHE A 479 20.79 4.84 12.45
C PHE A 479 20.34 4.25 11.09
N GLU A 480 21.18 3.49 10.40
CA GLU A 480 20.82 2.74 9.19
C GLU A 480 19.64 1.78 9.39
N ARG A 481 19.35 1.36 10.64
CA ARG A 481 18.19 0.52 10.96
C ARG A 481 16.87 1.16 10.55
N TRP A 482 16.78 2.50 10.50
CA TRP A 482 15.60 3.20 10.00
C TRP A 482 15.36 3.00 8.50
N TYR A 483 16.40 2.76 7.72
CA TYR A 483 16.31 2.47 6.28
C TYR A 483 16.03 1.00 5.98
N THR A 484 16.32 0.10 6.91
CA THR A 484 16.33 -1.35 6.65
C THR A 484 15.24 -2.10 7.42
N GLN A 485 14.69 -1.53 8.49
CA GLN A 485 13.62 -2.16 9.28
C GLN A 485 12.27 -1.45 9.08
N ALA A 486 11.25 -2.21 8.68
CA ALA A 486 9.86 -1.79 8.65
C ALA A 486 9.23 -1.80 10.06
N GLY A 487 8.01 -1.26 10.17
CA GLY A 487 7.23 -1.26 11.39
C GLY A 487 7.47 -0.02 12.27
N THR A 488 6.51 0.25 13.13
CA THR A 488 6.52 1.36 14.08
C THR A 488 7.07 0.90 15.43
N PRO A 489 8.16 1.50 15.95
CA PRO A 489 8.63 1.19 17.30
C PRO A 489 7.67 1.69 18.37
N THR A 490 7.49 0.91 19.43
CA THR A 490 6.87 1.36 20.68
C THR A 490 7.96 1.72 21.67
N VAL A 491 7.90 2.93 22.21
CA VAL A 491 8.77 3.40 23.29
C VAL A 491 7.94 3.54 24.57
N THR A 492 8.34 2.81 25.61
CA THR A 492 7.67 2.82 26.91
C THR A 492 8.53 3.52 27.94
N ALA A 493 7.96 4.54 28.60
CA ALA A 493 8.54 5.23 29.73
C ALA A 493 7.95 4.73 31.04
N ALA A 494 8.80 4.26 31.95
CA ALA A 494 8.42 3.94 33.33
C ALA A 494 8.14 5.24 34.12
N PRO A 495 7.42 5.17 35.25
CA PRO A 495 7.23 6.33 36.12
C PRO A 495 8.58 6.93 36.53
N GLY A 496 8.71 8.25 36.42
CA GLY A 496 9.94 8.93 36.79
C GLY A 496 10.15 8.94 38.30
N THR A 497 11.42 9.00 38.72
CA THR A 497 11.80 9.02 40.14
C THR A 497 12.92 10.03 40.35
N VAL A 498 12.93 10.69 41.51
CA VAL A 498 14.07 11.53 41.89
C VAL A 498 15.13 10.64 42.54
N VAL A 499 16.32 10.60 41.93
CA VAL A 499 17.49 9.85 42.41
C VAL A 499 18.64 10.83 42.52
N ASP A 500 19.23 10.97 43.71
CA ASP A 500 20.33 11.89 44.00
C ASP A 500 20.07 13.34 43.54
N GLY A 501 18.84 13.82 43.75
CA GLY A 501 18.39 15.16 43.35
C GLY A 501 18.11 15.31 41.86
N ALA A 502 18.22 14.27 41.03
CA ALA A 502 17.90 14.31 39.60
C ALA A 502 16.66 13.50 39.23
N TYR A 503 15.81 14.03 38.34
CA TYR A 503 14.63 13.30 37.86
C TYR A 503 15.03 12.28 36.79
N ALA A 504 15.00 11.00 37.13
CA ALA A 504 15.39 9.88 36.29
C ALA A 504 14.16 9.17 35.67
N VAL A 505 14.27 8.80 34.40
CA VAL A 505 13.24 8.08 33.62
C VAL A 505 13.88 6.90 32.90
N ALA A 506 13.34 5.70 33.11
CA ALA A 506 13.70 4.53 32.33
C ALA A 506 12.85 4.46 31.06
N LEU A 507 13.50 4.36 29.91
CA LEU A 507 12.87 4.19 28.60
C LEU A 507 13.23 2.81 28.05
N SER A 508 12.26 2.13 27.43
CA SER A 508 12.49 0.90 26.68
C SER A 508 11.88 1.00 25.28
N GLN A 509 12.43 0.25 24.33
CA GLN A 509 11.90 0.17 22.97
C GLN A 509 11.70 -1.27 22.50
N ALA A 510 10.65 -1.48 21.73
CA ALA A 510 10.40 -2.73 21.02
C ALA A 510 9.71 -2.44 19.68
N THR A 511 9.83 -3.35 18.72
CA THR A 511 9.11 -3.25 17.44
C THR A 511 8.55 -4.62 17.11
N LYS A 512 7.27 -4.67 16.71
CA LYS A 512 6.63 -5.91 16.31
C LYS A 512 7.24 -6.42 15.00
N GLY A 513 7.32 -7.74 14.84
CA GLY A 513 7.70 -8.35 13.57
C GLY A 513 6.74 -7.92 12.46
N THR A 514 7.29 -7.70 11.25
CA THR A 514 6.52 -7.35 10.05
C THR A 514 6.74 -8.41 8.97
N PRO A 515 5.89 -8.51 7.93
CA PRO A 515 6.10 -9.47 6.84
C PRO A 515 7.54 -9.41 6.28
N GLY A 516 8.24 -10.54 6.34
CA GLY A 516 9.64 -10.66 5.87
C GLY A 516 10.71 -10.11 6.81
N GLN A 517 10.35 -9.54 7.97
CA GLN A 517 11.28 -9.00 8.96
C GLN A 517 10.76 -9.22 10.38
N GLU A 518 11.01 -10.39 10.94
CA GLU A 518 10.44 -10.77 12.23
C GLU A 518 11.31 -10.35 13.41
N ASP A 519 12.63 -10.53 13.27
CA ASP A 519 13.59 -10.04 14.23
C ASP A 519 13.80 -8.54 14.03
N LYS A 520 13.56 -7.76 15.08
CA LYS A 520 13.76 -6.30 15.09
C LYS A 520 14.88 -5.95 16.05
N ALA A 521 15.94 -5.35 15.54
CA ALA A 521 16.98 -4.79 16.38
C ALA A 521 16.56 -3.40 16.93
N PRO A 522 17.04 -2.99 18.12
CA PRO A 522 16.77 -1.65 18.66
C PRO A 522 17.18 -0.53 17.68
N PHE A 523 16.32 0.45 17.48
CA PHE A 523 16.64 1.63 16.68
C PHE A 523 17.52 2.60 17.47
N HIS A 524 18.07 3.60 16.79
CA HIS A 524 18.60 4.81 17.43
C HIS A 524 17.49 5.86 17.40
N VAL A 525 16.82 6.03 18.54
CA VAL A 525 15.60 6.85 18.67
C VAL A 525 15.91 8.13 19.45
N PRO A 526 15.92 9.32 18.83
CA PRO A 526 15.98 10.58 19.56
C PRO A 526 14.61 10.90 20.16
N ILE A 527 14.56 11.14 21.48
CA ILE A 527 13.36 11.54 22.22
C ILE A 527 13.59 12.92 22.83
N ALA A 528 13.04 13.95 22.20
CA ALA A 528 12.96 15.28 22.80
C ALA A 528 11.95 15.26 23.95
N ALA A 529 12.34 15.81 25.10
CA ALA A 529 11.60 15.64 26.34
C ALA A 529 11.66 16.89 27.21
N ALA A 530 10.60 17.13 27.98
CA ALA A 530 10.53 18.17 29.00
C ALA A 530 9.89 17.63 30.28
N LEU A 531 10.29 18.22 31.41
CA LEU A 531 9.71 18.01 32.73
C LEU A 531 8.96 19.28 33.12
N LEU A 532 7.68 19.15 33.47
CA LEU A 532 6.82 20.26 33.87
C LEU A 532 6.45 20.15 35.34
N ASP A 533 6.54 21.26 36.08
CA ASP A 533 6.05 21.35 37.46
C ASP A 533 4.54 21.55 37.47
N ARG A 534 3.79 20.67 38.15
CA ARG A 534 2.33 20.72 38.15
C ARG A 534 1.81 21.99 38.83
N ALA A 535 2.46 22.45 39.90
CA ALA A 535 2.00 23.59 40.68
C ALA A 535 2.15 24.92 39.92
N ALA A 536 3.25 25.08 39.19
CA ALA A 536 3.56 26.27 38.40
C ALA A 536 2.99 26.23 36.98
N GLY A 537 2.67 25.04 36.45
CA GLY A 537 2.26 24.90 35.05
C GLY A 537 3.39 25.25 34.08
N ALA A 538 4.65 25.03 34.47
CA ALA A 538 5.82 25.53 33.75
C ALA A 538 6.85 24.42 33.51
N VAL A 539 7.56 24.51 32.38
CA VAL A 539 8.72 23.67 32.08
C VAL A 539 9.87 24.02 33.04
N VAL A 540 10.38 23.01 33.74
CA VAL A 540 11.51 23.16 34.68
C VAL A 540 12.81 22.56 34.16
N ALA A 541 12.74 21.62 33.20
CA ALA A 541 13.90 21.04 32.54
C ALA A 541 13.54 20.50 31.15
N GLU A 542 14.51 20.50 30.23
CA GLU A 542 14.40 19.91 28.89
C GLU A 542 15.64 19.07 28.58
N ALA A 543 15.46 18.01 27.79
CA ALA A 543 16.53 17.12 27.38
C ALA A 543 16.20 16.46 26.03
N THR A 544 17.23 15.91 25.36
CA THR A 544 17.04 14.98 24.24
C THR A 544 17.72 13.67 24.61
N PHE A 545 16.93 12.60 24.71
CA PHE A 545 17.41 11.27 25.06
C PHE A 545 17.68 10.47 23.79
N GLU A 546 18.87 9.90 23.67
CA GLU A 546 19.24 9.04 22.55
C GLU A 546 19.08 7.56 22.98
N LEU A 547 17.89 6.99 22.75
CA LEU A 547 17.60 5.59 23.08
C LEU A 547 18.14 4.67 21.98
N THR A 548 19.25 3.98 22.26
CA THR A 548 19.98 3.11 21.34
C THR A 548 19.93 1.63 21.76
N GLU A 549 19.61 1.34 23.01
CA GLU A 549 19.47 -0.04 23.51
C GLU A 549 17.99 -0.39 23.69
N ALA A 550 17.72 -1.66 24.03
CA ALA A 550 16.36 -2.11 24.33
C ALA A 550 15.78 -1.42 25.58
N SER A 551 16.63 -1.03 26.54
CA SER A 551 16.25 -0.27 27.72
C SER A 551 17.42 0.55 28.25
N GLN A 552 17.19 1.84 28.54
CA GLN A 552 18.17 2.78 29.09
C GLN A 552 17.50 3.73 30.08
N THR A 553 18.26 4.24 31.05
CA THR A 553 17.78 5.26 32.00
C THR A 553 18.42 6.60 31.69
N PHE A 554 17.61 7.64 31.63
CA PHE A 554 18.02 9.02 31.39
C PHE A 554 17.62 9.91 32.55
N SER A 555 18.17 11.12 32.65
CA SER A 555 17.78 12.09 33.68
C SER A 555 17.77 13.52 33.15
N PHE A 556 16.92 14.37 33.73
CA PHE A 556 16.79 15.80 33.41
C PHE A 556 17.79 16.70 34.17
N GLY A 557 18.78 16.11 34.85
CA GLY A 557 19.65 16.83 35.77
C GLY A 557 18.95 17.16 37.09
N ALA A 558 19.51 18.10 37.86
CA ALA A 558 19.04 18.43 39.21
C ALA A 558 17.66 19.11 39.21
N VAL A 559 16.76 18.64 40.07
CA VAL A 559 15.39 19.15 40.25
C VAL A 559 15.13 19.48 41.72
N ASP A 560 14.14 20.34 41.99
CA ASP A 560 13.74 20.65 43.37
C ASP A 560 12.96 19.47 43.98
N GLU A 561 13.54 18.82 44.99
CA GLU A 561 12.92 17.71 45.72
C GLU A 561 11.63 18.13 46.44
N GLY A 562 11.47 19.41 46.77
CA GLY A 562 10.25 19.97 47.37
C GLY A 562 9.09 20.14 46.40
N ALA A 563 9.35 20.08 45.09
CA ALA A 563 8.38 20.27 44.00
C ALA A 563 8.03 18.94 43.28
N ALA A 564 8.11 17.81 43.97
CA ALA A 564 8.10 16.45 43.40
C ALA A 564 6.87 16.00 42.57
N ASP A 565 5.90 16.87 42.28
CA ASP A 565 4.75 16.59 41.41
C ASP A 565 5.02 17.11 39.99
N TYR A 566 5.82 16.33 39.26
CA TYR A 566 6.21 16.63 37.89
C TYR A 566 5.44 15.80 36.86
N VAL A 567 5.17 16.39 35.70
CA VAL A 567 4.57 15.74 34.53
C VAL A 567 5.56 15.67 33.38
N LEU A 568 5.66 14.49 32.76
CA LEU A 568 6.54 14.25 31.61
C LEU A 568 5.85 14.63 30.29
N SER A 569 6.53 15.45 29.50
CA SER A 569 6.22 15.70 28.09
C SER A 569 7.30 15.04 27.24
N LEU A 570 7.01 13.87 26.66
CA LEU A 570 7.97 13.05 25.90
C LEU A 570 7.66 13.09 24.40
N ASN A 571 8.68 12.84 23.58
CA ASN A 571 8.61 12.88 22.12
C ASN A 571 8.05 14.22 21.59
N ARG A 572 8.46 15.33 22.20
CA ARG A 572 8.11 16.71 21.79
C ARG A 572 8.46 16.93 20.31
N ASP A 573 7.67 17.75 19.62
CA ASP A 573 7.72 17.93 18.16
C ASP A 573 7.60 16.60 17.37
N PHE A 574 7.12 15.52 17.99
CA PHE A 574 7.18 14.16 17.45
C PHE A 574 8.60 13.83 16.96
N SER A 575 9.58 14.03 17.84
CA SER A 575 11.03 13.90 17.56
C SER A 575 11.46 12.58 16.93
N ALA A 576 10.68 11.51 17.10
CA ALA A 576 10.81 10.26 16.37
C ALA A 576 9.43 9.65 16.03
N PRO A 577 9.30 8.91 14.90
CA PRO A 577 8.07 8.28 14.48
C PRO A 577 7.77 6.98 15.25
N VAL A 578 7.46 7.14 16.54
CA VAL A 578 7.23 6.03 17.49
C VAL A 578 5.87 6.15 18.17
N THR A 579 5.36 5.02 18.63
CA THR A 579 4.23 4.99 19.57
C THR A 579 4.77 5.18 20.98
N MET A 580 4.44 6.31 21.62
CA MET A 580 4.83 6.59 23.01
C MET A 580 3.83 6.00 24.00
N VAL A 581 4.33 5.31 25.02
CA VAL A 581 3.56 4.81 26.16
C VAL A 581 4.21 5.34 27.44
N VAL A 582 3.43 5.96 28.32
CA VAL A 582 3.89 6.41 29.65
C VAL A 582 3.13 5.62 30.70
N GLU A 583 3.85 4.76 31.42
CA GLU A 583 3.25 3.90 32.44
C GLU A 583 2.68 4.73 33.60
N GLY A 584 1.46 4.41 34.00
CA GLY A 584 0.78 5.10 35.10
C GLY A 584 0.29 6.51 34.76
N GLN A 585 0.40 6.98 33.52
CA GLN A 585 -0.10 8.30 33.13
C GLN A 585 -1.63 8.36 33.25
N THR A 586 -2.11 9.33 34.00
CA THR A 586 -3.52 9.51 34.36
C THR A 586 -4.23 10.50 33.43
N ALA A 587 -5.57 10.53 33.50
CA ALA A 587 -6.36 11.53 32.79
C ALA A 587 -6.06 12.96 33.28
N GLU A 588 -5.69 13.16 34.55
CA GLU A 588 -5.26 14.48 35.06
C GLU A 588 -3.89 14.89 34.52
N ASP A 589 -2.99 13.94 34.24
CA ASP A 589 -1.72 14.23 33.56
C ASP A 589 -1.97 14.70 32.12
N LEU A 590 -2.85 14.01 31.40
CA LEU A 590 -3.22 14.39 30.04
C LEU A 590 -3.94 15.74 30.01
N LEU A 591 -4.87 15.99 30.95
CA LEU A 591 -5.53 17.29 31.04
C LEU A 591 -4.53 18.41 31.36
N PHE A 592 -3.56 18.14 32.25
CA PHE A 592 -2.48 19.08 32.54
C PHE A 592 -1.67 19.39 31.29
N LEU A 593 -1.23 18.38 30.52
CA LEU A 593 -0.49 18.58 29.28
C LEU A 593 -1.32 19.33 28.21
N ALA A 594 -2.59 18.96 28.06
CA ALA A 594 -3.52 19.63 27.15
C ALA A 594 -3.72 21.13 27.46
N THR A 595 -3.45 21.54 28.72
CA THR A 595 -3.63 22.93 29.17
C THR A 595 -2.30 23.69 29.17
N TYR A 596 -1.25 23.11 29.75
CA TYR A 596 -0.01 23.80 30.12
C TYR A 596 1.22 23.39 29.31
N ASP A 597 1.16 22.33 28.49
CA ASP A 597 2.32 21.97 27.69
C ASP A 597 2.66 23.07 26.68
N THR A 598 3.94 23.42 26.61
CA THR A 598 4.48 24.42 25.69
C THR A 598 4.81 23.84 24.32
N ASP A 599 4.86 22.50 24.19
CA ASP A 599 4.98 21.84 22.88
C ASP A 599 3.60 21.69 22.23
N PRO A 600 3.35 22.30 21.07
CA PRO A 600 2.03 22.30 20.45
C PRO A 600 1.58 20.90 20.00
N VAL A 601 2.52 20.02 19.63
CA VAL A 601 2.21 18.64 19.22
C VAL A 601 1.73 17.84 20.42
N ASN A 602 2.40 17.93 21.57
CA ASN A 602 2.02 17.23 22.79
C ASN A 602 0.77 17.83 23.45
N LYS A 603 0.59 19.15 23.40
CA LYS A 603 -0.67 19.81 23.81
C LYS A 603 -1.84 19.25 23.00
N TRP A 604 -1.69 19.17 21.68
CA TRP A 604 -2.67 18.54 20.80
C TRP A 604 -2.84 17.04 21.07
N ASP A 605 -1.75 16.26 21.14
CA ASP A 605 -1.77 14.82 21.41
C ASP A 605 -2.53 14.48 22.69
N ALA A 606 -2.32 15.25 23.76
CA ALA A 606 -3.01 15.04 25.02
C ALA A 606 -4.53 15.19 24.87
N THR A 607 -5.01 16.18 24.09
CA THR A 607 -6.44 16.31 23.77
C THR A 607 -6.95 15.12 22.95
N GLN A 608 -6.17 14.63 21.98
CA GLN A 608 -6.55 13.48 21.17
C GLN A 608 -6.63 12.18 21.97
N ARG A 609 -5.72 11.99 22.94
CA ARG A 609 -5.72 10.82 23.83
C ARG A 609 -6.90 10.83 24.79
N LEU A 610 -7.27 11.99 25.33
CA LEU A 610 -8.52 12.15 26.09
C LEU A 610 -9.75 11.87 25.22
N GLY A 611 -9.74 12.36 23.97
CA GLY A 611 -10.78 12.08 22.98
C GLY A 611 -10.91 10.60 22.65
N ALA A 612 -9.79 9.91 22.44
CA ALA A 612 -9.74 8.48 22.18
C ALA A 612 -10.29 7.68 23.37
N ALA A 613 -9.86 7.98 24.60
CA ALA A 613 -10.36 7.32 25.80
C ALA A 613 -11.89 7.44 25.92
N ALA A 614 -12.44 8.64 25.77
CA ALA A 614 -13.88 8.86 25.86
C ALA A 614 -14.67 8.06 24.80
N VAL A 615 -14.19 8.01 23.56
CA VAL A 615 -14.86 7.26 22.48
C VAL A 615 -14.72 5.75 22.66
N LEU A 616 -13.54 5.26 23.05
CA LEU A 616 -13.28 3.83 23.23
C LEU A 616 -14.01 3.27 24.46
N ASP A 617 -14.09 4.02 25.56
CA ASP A 617 -14.87 3.61 26.74
C ASP A 617 -16.38 3.60 26.43
N ALA A 618 -16.87 4.58 25.67
CA ALA A 618 -18.26 4.60 25.20
C ALA A 618 -18.55 3.42 24.25
N PHE A 619 -17.62 3.09 23.36
CA PHE A 619 -17.70 1.92 22.48
C PHE A 619 -17.76 0.61 23.27
N ALA A 620 -16.92 0.47 24.31
CA ALA A 620 -16.86 -0.71 25.16
C ALA A 620 -18.05 -0.82 26.13
N GLY A 621 -18.85 0.25 26.31
CA GLY A 621 -19.87 0.32 27.35
C GLY A 621 -19.26 0.25 28.76
N ALA A 622 -18.06 0.80 28.94
CA ALA A 622 -17.30 0.71 30.18
C ALA A 622 -17.93 1.59 31.30
N GLU A 623 -17.81 1.15 32.55
CA GLU A 623 -18.22 1.95 33.73
C GLU A 623 -17.48 3.31 33.80
N ALA A 624 -16.29 3.38 33.22
CA ALA A 624 -15.45 4.58 33.18
C ALA A 624 -15.89 5.63 32.13
N ALA A 625 -16.86 5.33 31.25
CA ALA A 625 -17.23 6.20 30.13
C ALA A 625 -17.59 7.63 30.57
N ASP A 626 -18.33 7.78 31.67
CA ASP A 626 -18.69 9.10 32.21
C ASP A 626 -17.47 9.88 32.71
N ALA A 627 -16.50 9.20 33.32
CA ALA A 627 -15.27 9.82 33.83
C ALA A 627 -14.34 10.27 32.68
N SER A 628 -14.17 9.41 31.67
CA SER A 628 -13.38 9.73 30.48
C SER A 628 -13.99 10.87 29.67
N PHE A 629 -15.33 10.88 29.53
CA PHE A 629 -16.03 12.02 28.93
C PHE A 629 -15.86 13.30 29.74
N ALA A 630 -15.96 13.26 31.08
CA ALA A 630 -15.77 14.43 31.92
C ALA A 630 -14.34 15.01 31.80
N ALA A 631 -13.32 14.17 31.68
CA ALA A 631 -11.94 14.62 31.45
C ALA A 631 -11.78 15.30 30.09
N LEU A 632 -12.35 14.72 29.03
CA LEU A 632 -12.40 15.32 27.69
C LEU A 632 -13.14 16.67 27.70
N ALA A 633 -14.31 16.74 28.35
CA ALA A 633 -15.09 17.97 28.44
C ALA A 633 -14.33 19.11 29.14
N ARG A 634 -13.54 18.80 30.17
CA ARG A 634 -12.66 19.78 30.83
C ARG A 634 -11.57 20.32 29.89
N ALA A 635 -10.91 19.46 29.14
CA ALA A 635 -9.89 19.88 28.15
C ALA A 635 -10.51 20.71 27.02
N PHE A 636 -11.71 20.31 26.58
CA PHE A 636 -12.48 21.02 25.56
C PHE A 636 -12.89 22.42 26.04
N GLY A 637 -13.43 22.54 27.26
CA GLY A 637 -13.76 23.81 27.89
C GLY A 637 -12.54 24.74 28.04
N ALA A 638 -11.41 24.21 28.52
CA ALA A 638 -10.16 24.97 28.61
C ALA A 638 -9.69 25.50 27.25
N THR A 639 -9.88 24.74 26.17
CA THR A 639 -9.55 25.17 24.80
C THR A 639 -10.47 26.28 24.29
N LEU A 640 -11.76 26.25 24.67
CA LEU A 640 -12.71 27.32 24.34
C LEU A 640 -12.34 28.63 25.04
N GLU A 641 -11.91 28.56 26.30
CA GLU A 641 -11.54 29.71 27.14
C GLU A 641 -10.15 30.29 26.81
N ASP A 642 -9.30 29.59 26.04
CA ASP A 642 -7.95 30.04 25.65
C ASP A 642 -7.98 31.15 24.58
N GLU A 643 -8.41 32.36 24.97
CA GLU A 643 -8.49 33.52 24.06
C GLU A 643 -7.12 33.96 23.52
N ALA A 644 -6.04 33.66 24.23
CA ALA A 644 -4.66 34.02 23.85
C ALA A 644 -4.01 33.01 22.90
N GLY A 645 -4.54 31.78 22.81
CA GLY A 645 -3.99 30.70 21.99
C GLY A 645 -4.19 30.90 20.49
N ASP A 646 -3.28 30.32 19.69
CA ASP A 646 -3.38 30.29 18.22
C ASP A 646 -4.74 29.69 17.79
N PRO A 647 -5.57 30.43 17.04
CA PRO A 647 -6.90 29.95 16.63
C PRO A 647 -6.89 28.65 15.82
N SER A 648 -5.86 28.41 14.99
CA SER A 648 -5.74 27.15 14.25
C SER A 648 -5.43 25.98 15.17
N LEU A 649 -4.55 26.17 16.17
CA LEU A 649 -4.26 25.12 17.15
C LEU A 649 -5.48 24.82 18.03
N ARG A 650 -6.22 25.86 18.44
CA ARG A 650 -7.50 25.69 19.15
C ARG A 650 -8.48 24.87 18.32
N ALA A 651 -8.63 25.17 17.03
CA ALA A 651 -9.50 24.40 16.14
C ALA A 651 -9.11 22.92 16.05
N LEU A 652 -7.81 22.60 16.04
CA LEU A 652 -7.29 21.23 16.06
C LEU A 652 -7.57 20.52 17.40
N ASN A 653 -7.44 21.23 18.52
CA ASN A 653 -7.70 20.71 19.87
C ASN A 653 -9.20 20.48 20.14
N LEU A 654 -10.09 21.17 19.44
CA LEU A 654 -11.54 20.93 19.48
C LEU A 654 -11.97 19.71 18.62
N ALA A 655 -11.07 19.15 17.81
CA ALA A 655 -11.37 17.99 16.99
C ALA A 655 -11.10 16.67 17.74
N LEU A 656 -11.92 15.66 17.48
CA LEU A 656 -11.72 14.29 17.98
C LEU A 656 -10.96 13.42 16.97
N PRO A 657 -10.26 12.37 17.44
CA PRO A 657 -9.64 11.40 16.55
C PRO A 657 -10.68 10.70 15.67
N GLY A 658 -10.27 10.38 14.44
CA GLY A 658 -11.14 9.75 13.45
C GLY A 658 -11.23 8.23 13.61
N PHE A 659 -12.13 7.60 12.83
CA PHE A 659 -12.33 6.15 12.83
C PHE A 659 -11.03 5.36 12.62
N SER A 660 -10.22 5.75 11.62
CA SER A 660 -8.99 5.02 11.28
C SER A 660 -8.00 5.00 12.44
N GLU A 661 -7.80 6.12 13.13
CA GLU A 661 -6.90 6.22 14.28
C GLU A 661 -7.42 5.40 15.48
N LEU A 662 -8.72 5.54 15.80
CA LEU A 662 -9.36 4.79 16.87
C LEU A 662 -9.30 3.27 16.64
N SER A 663 -9.50 2.84 15.39
CA SER A 663 -9.51 1.42 15.03
C SER A 663 -8.18 0.70 15.26
N LEU A 664 -7.06 1.44 15.21
CA LEU A 664 -5.72 0.88 15.45
C LEU A 664 -5.50 0.52 16.92
N GLN A 665 -6.23 1.15 17.84
CA GLN A 665 -6.13 0.92 19.28
C GLN A 665 -7.01 -0.24 19.75
N LEU A 666 -7.90 -0.74 18.89
CA LEU A 666 -8.79 -1.85 19.19
C LEU A 666 -8.14 -3.20 18.85
N ASP A 667 -8.50 -4.19 19.66
CA ASP A 667 -8.25 -5.60 19.39
C ASP A 667 -8.98 -6.06 18.12
N ASP A 668 -8.43 -7.07 17.47
CA ASP A 668 -9.02 -7.64 16.26
C ASP A 668 -10.39 -8.27 16.56
N GLY A 669 -11.33 -8.13 15.63
CA GLY A 669 -12.69 -8.65 15.75
C GLY A 669 -13.75 -7.64 16.21
N PHE A 670 -13.42 -6.35 16.25
CA PHE A 670 -14.36 -5.30 16.66
C PHE A 670 -15.44 -5.00 15.60
N ASP A 671 -16.60 -4.50 16.04
CA ASP A 671 -17.68 -4.05 15.14
C ASP A 671 -17.48 -2.57 14.75
N PRO A 672 -17.18 -2.26 13.47
CA PRO A 672 -16.97 -0.89 13.03
C PRO A 672 -18.24 -0.01 13.12
N GLY A 673 -19.44 -0.61 13.07
CA GLY A 673 -20.69 0.13 13.22
C GLY A 673 -20.88 0.68 14.63
N LEU A 674 -20.50 -0.11 15.66
CA LEU A 674 -20.54 0.34 17.06
C LEU A 674 -19.52 1.45 17.32
N LEU A 675 -18.32 1.37 16.74
CA LEU A 675 -17.32 2.44 16.87
C LEU A 675 -17.81 3.75 16.23
N CYS A 676 -18.41 3.68 15.04
CA CYS A 676 -19.01 4.85 14.40
C CYS A 676 -20.12 5.47 15.27
N ALA A 677 -20.97 4.63 15.87
CA ALA A 677 -22.04 5.09 16.76
C ALA A 677 -21.49 5.77 18.04
N ALA A 678 -20.46 5.20 18.67
CA ALA A 678 -19.81 5.79 19.83
C ALA A 678 -19.17 7.15 19.50
N LEU A 679 -18.43 7.24 18.39
CA LEU A 679 -17.84 8.50 17.93
C LEU A 679 -18.90 9.57 17.67
N LYS A 680 -20.02 9.21 17.02
CA LYS A 680 -21.16 10.12 16.77
C LYS A 680 -21.80 10.58 18.08
N ALA A 681 -21.97 9.69 19.04
CA ALA A 681 -22.54 10.00 20.35
C ALA A 681 -21.66 11.00 21.14
N VAL A 682 -20.36 10.76 21.25
CA VAL A 682 -19.44 11.65 21.97
C VAL A 682 -19.38 13.04 21.32
N LYS A 683 -19.35 13.12 19.99
CA LYS A 683 -19.43 14.41 19.26
C LYS A 683 -20.71 15.18 19.60
N ARG A 684 -21.86 14.50 19.63
CA ARG A 684 -23.15 15.12 19.98
C ARG A 684 -23.19 15.55 21.45
N GLN A 685 -22.60 14.77 22.36
CA GLN A 685 -22.52 15.11 23.78
C GLN A 685 -21.66 16.36 24.01
N LEU A 686 -20.50 16.48 23.36
CA LEU A 686 -19.67 17.70 23.43
C LEU A 686 -20.41 18.92 22.88
N ALA A 687 -21.05 18.78 21.72
CA ALA A 687 -21.82 19.87 21.13
C ALA A 687 -22.94 20.35 22.06
N ALA A 688 -23.65 19.42 22.72
CA ALA A 688 -24.73 19.75 23.65
C ALA A 688 -24.22 20.37 24.96
N ALA A 689 -23.07 19.92 25.46
CA ALA A 689 -22.49 20.42 26.70
C ALA A 689 -22.00 21.87 26.60
N PHE A 690 -21.57 22.30 25.41
CA PHE A 690 -20.97 23.61 25.15
C PHE A 690 -21.72 24.43 24.08
N GLU A 691 -23.02 24.19 23.89
CA GLU A 691 -23.77 24.81 22.79
C GLU A 691 -23.73 26.34 22.83
N ALA A 692 -23.88 26.92 24.03
CA ALA A 692 -23.91 28.37 24.20
C ALA A 692 -22.53 29.01 23.96
N GLU A 693 -21.48 28.40 24.50
CA GLU A 693 -20.09 28.83 24.38
C GLU A 693 -19.62 28.72 22.92
N LEU A 694 -19.93 27.60 22.25
CA LEU A 694 -19.63 27.40 20.84
C LEU A 694 -20.36 28.40 19.94
N ALA A 695 -21.63 28.68 20.23
CA ALA A 695 -22.40 29.68 19.47
C ALA A 695 -21.81 31.09 19.65
N ALA A 696 -21.50 31.48 20.89
CA ALA A 696 -20.90 32.77 21.18
C ALA A 696 -19.54 32.94 20.51
N LEU A 697 -18.68 31.92 20.58
CA LEU A 697 -17.37 31.93 19.91
C LEU A 697 -17.54 32.01 18.37
N TYR A 698 -18.41 31.19 17.79
CA TYR A 698 -18.73 31.21 16.36
C TYR A 698 -19.17 32.60 15.87
N ASP A 699 -20.07 33.25 16.62
CA ASP A 699 -20.58 34.59 16.28
C ASP A 699 -19.48 35.65 16.42
N SER A 700 -18.62 35.55 17.44
CA SER A 700 -17.50 36.48 17.67
C SER A 700 -16.43 36.44 16.57
N LEU A 701 -16.33 35.32 15.84
CA LEU A 701 -15.35 35.11 14.78
C LEU A 701 -15.86 35.55 13.41
N ALA A 702 -17.07 36.10 13.29
CA ALA A 702 -17.55 36.70 12.05
C ALA A 702 -16.67 37.90 11.63
N SER A 703 -16.49 38.10 10.33
CA SER A 703 -15.69 39.20 9.79
C SER A 703 -16.21 39.60 8.43
N ASP A 704 -16.15 40.91 8.15
CA ASP A 704 -16.40 41.52 6.84
C ASP A 704 -15.08 41.92 6.14
N ALA A 705 -13.93 41.48 6.67
CA ALA A 705 -12.63 41.73 6.06
C ALA A 705 -12.50 40.99 4.72
N ALA A 706 -11.77 41.58 3.78
CA ALA A 706 -11.48 40.93 2.50
C ALA A 706 -10.70 39.62 2.72
N PHE A 707 -10.96 38.62 1.88
CA PHE A 707 -10.26 37.35 1.93
C PHE A 707 -8.73 37.53 1.91
N SER A 708 -8.06 36.89 2.86
CA SER A 708 -6.61 36.78 2.95
C SER A 708 -6.22 35.38 3.41
N VAL A 709 -5.06 34.92 2.94
CA VAL A 709 -4.41 33.66 3.35
C VAL A 709 -3.37 33.88 4.45
N ASP A 710 -3.36 35.06 5.08
CA ASP A 710 -2.53 35.31 6.26
C ASP A 710 -2.94 34.39 7.42
N ALA A 711 -1.95 33.94 8.20
CA ALA A 711 -2.14 32.94 9.26
C ALA A 711 -3.25 33.31 10.26
N ALA A 712 -3.42 34.60 10.59
CA ALA A 712 -4.46 35.07 11.50
C ALA A 712 -5.88 34.88 10.93
N GLU A 713 -6.11 35.21 9.66
CA GLU A 713 -7.42 35.06 9.01
C GLU A 713 -7.74 33.59 8.73
N VAL A 714 -6.74 32.80 8.31
CA VAL A 714 -6.87 31.33 8.17
C VAL A 714 -7.24 30.71 9.52
N GLY A 715 -6.55 31.11 10.60
CA GLY A 715 -6.85 30.63 11.95
C GLY A 715 -8.26 30.99 12.41
N ARG A 716 -8.70 32.23 12.18
CA ARG A 716 -10.06 32.69 12.49
C ARG A 716 -11.11 31.83 11.77
N ARG A 717 -11.00 31.67 10.45
CA ARG A 717 -11.93 30.84 9.64
C ARG A 717 -11.92 29.39 10.11
N ARG A 718 -10.72 28.81 10.33
CA ARG A 718 -10.58 27.42 10.81
C ARG A 718 -11.29 27.21 12.15
N LEU A 719 -11.12 28.12 13.11
CA LEU A 719 -11.80 28.05 14.42
C LEU A 719 -13.31 28.23 14.28
N ARG A 720 -13.76 29.22 13.50
CA ARG A 720 -15.19 29.45 13.24
C ARG A 720 -15.87 28.23 12.62
N ASN A 721 -15.21 27.60 11.64
CA ASN A 721 -15.72 26.43 10.94
C ASN A 721 -15.67 25.17 11.79
N ALA A 722 -14.70 25.05 12.71
CA ALA A 722 -14.70 24.01 13.73
C ALA A 722 -15.91 24.15 14.66
N CYS A 723 -16.21 25.37 15.15
CA CYS A 723 -17.42 25.62 15.95
C CYS A 723 -18.68 25.24 15.17
N LEU A 724 -18.81 25.67 13.91
CA LEU A 724 -19.97 25.34 13.06
C LEU A 724 -20.13 23.82 12.89
N GLY A 725 -19.05 23.09 12.58
CA GLY A 725 -19.09 21.64 12.37
C GLY A 725 -19.43 20.83 13.62
N ILE A 726 -19.13 21.37 14.81
CA ILE A 726 -19.52 20.78 16.11
C ILE A 726 -20.99 21.10 16.41
N LEU A 727 -21.39 22.36 16.25
CA LEU A 727 -22.78 22.80 16.43
C LEU A 727 -23.74 22.03 15.51
N SER A 728 -23.34 21.75 14.26
CA SER A 728 -24.17 21.01 13.30
C SER A 728 -24.47 19.56 13.69
N ARG A 729 -23.95 19.07 14.82
CA ARG A 729 -24.30 17.75 15.39
C ARG A 729 -25.58 17.79 16.23
N LEU A 730 -26.08 18.99 16.54
CA LEU A 730 -27.35 19.21 17.23
C LEU A 730 -28.47 19.45 16.22
N ASP A 731 -29.66 18.96 16.55
CA ASP A 731 -30.85 19.14 15.72
C ASP A 731 -31.25 20.62 15.72
N GLY A 732 -31.69 21.15 14.57
CA GLY A 732 -32.16 22.54 14.45
C GLY A 732 -31.06 23.56 14.20
N GLN A 733 -29.81 23.14 13.94
CA GLN A 733 -28.68 24.02 13.59
C GLN A 733 -28.50 24.19 12.07
N GLU A 734 -29.35 23.57 11.24
CA GLU A 734 -29.30 23.63 9.78
C GLU A 734 -29.42 25.07 9.26
N PHE A 735 -30.25 25.90 9.90
CA PHE A 735 -30.40 27.31 9.53
C PHE A 735 -29.09 28.08 9.68
N ARG A 736 -28.27 27.75 10.68
CA ARG A 736 -27.00 28.42 10.95
C ARG A 736 -25.98 28.09 9.87
N ALA A 737 -25.91 26.82 9.46
CA ALA A 737 -25.07 26.39 8.35
C ALA A 737 -25.54 27.02 7.02
N ALA A 738 -26.85 27.06 6.76
CA ALA A 738 -27.40 27.72 5.59
C ALA A 738 -27.07 29.23 5.54
N ALA A 739 -27.22 29.94 6.67
CA ALA A 739 -26.85 31.35 6.77
C ALA A 739 -25.34 31.58 6.60
N HIS A 740 -24.50 30.67 7.12
CA HIS A 740 -23.06 30.70 6.90
C HIS A 740 -22.72 30.55 5.42
N TYR A 741 -23.37 29.63 4.70
CA TYR A 741 -23.19 29.45 3.26
C TYR A 741 -23.58 30.71 2.47
N ASP A 742 -24.73 31.31 2.80
CA ASP A 742 -25.25 32.49 2.11
C ASP A 742 -24.36 33.73 2.34
N ALA A 743 -23.74 33.83 3.52
CA ALA A 743 -22.84 34.93 3.88
C ALA A 743 -21.37 34.73 3.44
N ALA A 744 -20.99 33.51 3.07
CA ALA A 744 -19.61 33.17 2.77
C ALA A 744 -19.11 33.84 1.47
N ASP A 745 -17.95 34.49 1.58
CA ASP A 745 -17.24 35.19 0.51
C ASP A 745 -16.08 34.37 -0.09
N CYS A 746 -15.75 33.22 0.51
CA CYS A 746 -14.72 32.31 0.07
C CYS A 746 -15.16 30.85 0.11
N MET A 747 -14.44 29.98 -0.60
CA MET A 747 -14.74 28.55 -0.69
C MET A 747 -14.52 27.82 0.64
N THR A 748 -13.62 28.29 1.52
CA THR A 748 -13.41 27.71 2.85
C THR A 748 -14.71 27.67 3.66
N ASP A 749 -15.36 28.82 3.80
CA ASP A 749 -16.58 28.98 4.58
C ASP A 749 -17.79 28.34 3.87
N ARG A 750 -17.90 28.49 2.54
CA ARG A 750 -18.94 27.82 1.74
C ARG A 750 -18.90 26.30 1.87
N LEU A 751 -17.71 25.70 1.74
CA LEU A 751 -17.56 24.25 1.84
C LEU A 751 -17.82 23.77 3.27
N ALA A 752 -17.34 24.49 4.29
CA ALA A 752 -17.59 24.14 5.69
C ALA A 752 -19.10 24.10 6.00
N ALA A 753 -19.86 25.07 5.52
CA ALA A 753 -21.31 25.09 5.64
C ALA A 753 -22.00 23.94 4.89
N ALA A 754 -21.57 23.64 3.66
CA ALA A 754 -22.11 22.52 2.88
C ALA A 754 -21.84 21.17 3.57
N VAL A 755 -20.63 20.98 4.13
CA VAL A 755 -20.26 19.77 4.90
C VAL A 755 -21.10 19.64 6.17
N ALA A 756 -21.38 20.75 6.87
CA ALA A 756 -22.23 20.78 8.05
C ALA A 756 -23.67 20.28 7.75
N LEU A 757 -24.16 20.49 6.53
CA LEU A 757 -25.49 20.07 6.07
C LEU A 757 -25.54 18.71 5.38
N ALA A 758 -24.41 18.20 4.86
CA ALA A 758 -24.39 17.08 3.92
C ALA A 758 -25.11 15.81 4.42
N GLY A 759 -24.97 15.50 5.72
CA GLY A 759 -25.62 14.33 6.35
C GLY A 759 -27.05 14.57 6.84
N ALA A 760 -27.56 15.80 6.83
CA ALA A 760 -28.86 16.16 7.41
C ALA A 760 -29.96 16.17 6.34
N ALA A 761 -30.96 15.30 6.45
CA ALA A 761 -32.13 15.31 5.58
C ALA A 761 -33.01 16.55 5.85
N SER A 762 -32.70 17.66 5.17
CA SER A 762 -33.33 18.97 5.38
C SER A 762 -33.53 19.73 4.06
N PRO A 763 -34.53 20.64 3.99
CA PRO A 763 -34.68 21.56 2.85
C PRO A 763 -33.43 22.42 2.61
N GLU A 764 -32.73 22.80 3.69
CA GLU A 764 -31.49 23.59 3.66
C GLU A 764 -30.38 22.84 2.95
N ARG A 765 -30.18 21.55 3.27
CA ARG A 765 -29.23 20.69 2.55
C ARG A 765 -29.51 20.67 1.06
N ASP A 766 -30.75 20.36 0.67
CA ASP A 766 -31.09 20.22 -0.75
C ASP A 766 -30.87 21.52 -1.53
N ARG A 767 -31.21 22.67 -0.92
CA ARG A 767 -30.93 23.99 -1.49
C ARG A 767 -29.43 24.24 -1.64
N VAL A 768 -28.67 24.08 -0.57
CA VAL A 768 -27.22 24.40 -0.55
C VAL A 768 -26.46 23.49 -1.50
N LEU A 769 -26.72 22.18 -1.50
CA LEU A 769 -26.03 21.25 -2.41
C LEU A 769 -26.43 21.48 -3.87
N GLY A 770 -27.69 21.81 -4.14
CA GLY A 770 -28.14 22.18 -5.49
C GLY A 770 -27.48 23.46 -6.01
N ASP A 771 -27.43 24.50 -5.18
CA ASP A 771 -26.78 25.77 -5.50
C ASP A 771 -25.26 25.64 -5.67
N PHE A 772 -24.59 24.91 -4.77
CA PHE A 772 -23.15 24.66 -4.83
C PHE A 772 -22.75 24.04 -6.18
N PHE A 773 -23.51 23.02 -6.62
CA PHE A 773 -23.27 22.37 -7.90
C PHE A 773 -23.59 23.29 -9.10
N ALA A 774 -24.73 23.96 -9.08
CA ALA A 774 -25.14 24.86 -10.16
C ALA A 774 -24.14 26.00 -10.37
N THR A 775 -23.66 26.61 -9.28
CA THR A 775 -22.66 27.67 -9.30
C THR A 775 -21.32 27.18 -9.83
N ALA A 776 -20.87 26.00 -9.40
CA ALA A 776 -19.65 25.38 -9.90
C ALA A 776 -19.71 25.11 -11.41
N LYS A 777 -20.83 24.58 -11.90
CA LYS A 777 -21.04 24.32 -13.34
C LYS A 777 -21.12 25.62 -14.15
N ALA A 778 -21.83 26.63 -13.66
CA ALA A 778 -21.94 27.93 -14.34
C ALA A 778 -20.57 28.61 -14.49
N SER A 779 -19.68 28.41 -13.51
CA SER A 779 -18.33 28.98 -13.49
C SER A 779 -17.26 28.08 -14.12
N LYS A 780 -17.64 26.92 -14.69
CA LYS A 780 -16.72 25.89 -15.22
C LYS A 780 -15.63 25.46 -14.23
N ALA A 781 -15.95 25.45 -12.93
CA ALA A 781 -14.99 25.16 -11.87
C ALA A 781 -14.98 23.64 -11.55
N ASP A 782 -14.28 22.85 -12.38
CA ASP A 782 -14.28 21.37 -12.26
C ASP A 782 -13.76 20.86 -10.92
N LEU A 783 -12.79 21.55 -10.31
CA LEU A 783 -12.30 21.22 -8.97
C LEU A 783 -13.36 21.44 -7.88
N VAL A 784 -14.23 22.44 -8.05
CA VAL A 784 -15.35 22.68 -7.12
C VAL A 784 -16.41 21.60 -7.29
N VAL A 785 -16.64 21.12 -8.51
CA VAL A 785 -17.50 19.96 -8.74
C VAL A 785 -16.93 18.71 -8.04
N ASN A 786 -15.61 18.51 -8.03
CA ASN A 786 -14.99 17.42 -7.25
C ASN A 786 -15.26 17.57 -5.75
N LYS A 787 -15.23 18.80 -5.19
CA LYS A 787 -15.60 19.04 -3.78
C LYS A 787 -17.05 18.67 -3.50
N TRP A 788 -17.96 18.98 -4.44
CA TRP A 788 -19.37 18.60 -4.35
C TRP A 788 -19.60 17.08 -4.40
N PHE A 789 -18.83 16.36 -5.21
CA PHE A 789 -18.84 14.89 -5.20
C PHE A 789 -18.31 14.34 -3.88
N ALA A 790 -17.16 14.85 -3.42
CA ALA A 790 -16.49 14.38 -2.21
C ALA A 790 -17.32 14.60 -0.94
N LEU A 791 -17.99 15.75 -0.80
CA LEU A 791 -18.81 16.02 0.37
C LEU A 791 -19.99 15.04 0.47
N GLN A 792 -20.59 14.64 -0.66
CA GLN A 792 -21.70 13.68 -0.66
C GLN A 792 -21.22 12.25 -0.44
N ALA A 793 -20.10 11.86 -1.07
CA ALA A 793 -19.53 10.52 -0.90
C ALA A 793 -19.05 10.24 0.53
N SER A 794 -18.63 11.28 1.25
CA SER A 794 -18.17 11.20 2.65
C SER A 794 -19.28 11.45 3.68
N ALA A 795 -20.49 11.81 3.26
CA ALA A 795 -21.57 12.16 4.19
C ALA A 795 -22.02 10.94 5.02
N ASP A 796 -22.11 11.14 6.35
CA ASP A 796 -22.72 10.18 7.28
C ASP A 796 -24.26 10.28 7.17
N ALA A 797 -24.81 9.70 6.11
CA ALA A 797 -26.24 9.65 5.80
C ALA A 797 -26.71 8.19 5.63
N ASP A 798 -27.96 7.92 6.01
CA ASP A 798 -28.54 6.57 5.96
C ASP A 798 -28.61 5.99 4.53
N ASP A 799 -28.65 6.85 3.50
CA ASP A 799 -28.72 6.51 2.09
C ASP A 799 -27.37 6.61 1.35
N ALA A 800 -26.25 6.75 2.08
CA ALA A 800 -24.92 7.04 1.52
C ALA A 800 -24.51 6.15 0.33
N LEU A 801 -24.70 4.82 0.41
CA LEU A 801 -24.36 3.93 -0.70
C LEU A 801 -25.25 4.14 -1.93
N ALA A 802 -26.54 4.43 -1.74
CA ALA A 802 -27.45 4.74 -2.84
C ALA A 802 -27.05 6.05 -3.52
N THR A 803 -26.71 7.07 -2.72
CA THR A 803 -26.17 8.34 -3.19
C THR A 803 -24.89 8.14 -3.99
N VAL A 804 -23.92 7.38 -3.49
CA VAL A 804 -22.65 7.12 -4.20
C VAL A 804 -22.87 6.39 -5.53
N ARG A 805 -23.79 5.42 -5.58
CA ARG A 805 -24.16 4.77 -6.86
C ARG A 805 -24.78 5.75 -7.85
N ALA A 806 -25.59 6.71 -7.37
CA ALA A 806 -26.14 7.77 -8.21
C ALA A 806 -25.06 8.75 -8.69
N LEU A 807 -24.06 9.07 -7.85
CA LEU A 807 -22.93 9.92 -8.22
C LEU A 807 -22.06 9.27 -9.31
N VAL A 808 -21.81 7.96 -9.23
CA VAL A 808 -21.09 7.22 -10.30
C VAL A 808 -21.88 7.18 -11.62
N ALA A 809 -23.21 7.28 -11.56
CA ALA A 809 -24.06 7.38 -12.74
C ALA A 809 -24.29 8.83 -13.21
N HIS A 810 -23.74 9.82 -12.50
CA HIS A 810 -23.95 11.23 -12.79
C HIS A 810 -23.27 11.61 -14.13
N PRO A 811 -23.89 12.44 -15.01
CA PRO A 811 -23.32 12.83 -16.29
C PRO A 811 -21.94 13.48 -16.24
N ASP A 812 -21.65 14.19 -15.15
CA ASP A 812 -20.33 14.80 -14.92
C ASP A 812 -19.32 13.85 -14.22
N PHE A 813 -19.67 12.60 -13.94
CA PHE A 813 -18.72 11.61 -13.42
C PHE A 813 -18.08 10.82 -14.56
N THR A 814 -16.76 10.62 -14.49
CA THR A 814 -16.02 9.74 -15.39
C THR A 814 -14.96 8.95 -14.63
N ARG A 815 -14.70 7.72 -15.08
CA ARG A 815 -13.65 6.83 -14.53
C ARG A 815 -12.26 7.15 -15.07
N THR A 816 -12.17 7.83 -16.22
CA THR A 816 -10.90 8.13 -16.87
C THR A 816 -10.21 9.37 -16.31
N ASN A 817 -10.93 10.23 -15.58
CA ASN A 817 -10.35 11.36 -14.85
C ASN A 817 -10.09 10.93 -13.39
N PRO A 818 -8.82 10.85 -12.93
CA PRO A 818 -8.48 10.38 -11.59
C PRO A 818 -9.07 11.26 -10.47
N ASN A 819 -9.15 12.58 -10.67
CA ASN A 819 -9.69 13.50 -9.66
C ASN A 819 -11.18 13.25 -9.42
N ARG A 820 -11.95 13.13 -10.50
CA ARG A 820 -13.39 12.83 -10.46
C ARG A 820 -13.65 11.46 -9.86
N TYR A 821 -12.89 10.44 -10.27
CA TYR A 821 -12.98 9.10 -9.70
C TYR A 821 -12.72 9.09 -8.19
N ARG A 822 -11.60 9.69 -7.76
CA ARG A 822 -11.23 9.77 -6.34
C ARG A 822 -12.27 10.49 -5.51
N SER A 823 -12.83 11.59 -6.03
CA SER A 823 -13.83 12.39 -5.33
C SER A 823 -15.11 11.63 -4.99
N VAL A 824 -15.39 10.51 -5.66
CA VAL A 824 -16.56 9.67 -5.35
C VAL A 824 -16.12 8.35 -4.72
N VAL A 825 -15.38 7.53 -5.46
CA VAL A 825 -15.17 6.12 -5.10
C VAL A 825 -14.14 5.99 -3.98
N ASN A 826 -12.98 6.64 -4.10
CA ASN A 826 -11.95 6.61 -3.06
C ASN A 826 -12.43 7.33 -1.81
N THR A 827 -13.13 8.46 -1.95
CA THR A 827 -13.72 9.19 -0.83
C THR A 827 -14.74 8.33 -0.09
N PHE A 828 -15.62 7.61 -0.79
CA PHE A 828 -16.55 6.68 -0.14
C PHE A 828 -15.82 5.60 0.67
N ALA A 829 -14.84 4.92 0.06
CA ALA A 829 -14.09 3.84 0.72
C ALA A 829 -13.23 4.32 1.90
N GLY A 830 -12.66 5.53 1.81
CA GLY A 830 -11.71 6.05 2.80
C GLY A 830 -12.32 6.98 3.87
N ALA A 831 -13.45 7.62 3.60
CA ALA A 831 -14.02 8.66 4.47
C ALA A 831 -15.44 8.35 4.97
N ASN A 832 -16.07 7.27 4.52
CA ASN A 832 -17.41 6.86 4.99
C ASN A 832 -17.39 5.45 5.61
N PRO A 833 -16.75 5.27 6.78
CA PRO A 833 -16.59 3.95 7.39
C PRO A 833 -17.93 3.28 7.74
N ALA A 834 -18.96 4.06 8.09
CA ALA A 834 -20.28 3.53 8.42
C ALA A 834 -20.94 2.82 7.22
N ALA A 835 -20.92 3.46 6.05
CA ALA A 835 -21.52 2.90 4.83
C ALA A 835 -20.60 1.90 4.12
N PHE A 836 -19.28 2.14 4.10
CA PHE A 836 -18.31 1.19 3.50
C PHE A 836 -18.30 -0.14 4.25
N HIS A 837 -18.28 -0.08 5.59
CA HIS A 837 -18.34 -1.26 6.46
C HIS A 837 -19.78 -1.60 6.91
N ALA A 838 -20.79 -1.28 6.11
CA ALA A 838 -22.17 -1.71 6.40
C ALA A 838 -22.24 -3.25 6.54
N ALA A 839 -23.03 -3.72 7.52
CA ALA A 839 -23.08 -5.15 7.87
C ALA A 839 -23.57 -6.04 6.69
N ASP A 840 -24.34 -5.47 5.76
CA ASP A 840 -24.81 -6.15 4.56
C ASP A 840 -23.70 -6.44 3.53
N GLY A 841 -22.57 -5.74 3.60
CA GLY A 841 -21.44 -5.87 2.67
C GLY A 841 -21.60 -5.11 1.36
N GLY A 842 -22.66 -4.31 1.19
CA GLY A 842 -22.95 -3.62 -0.06
C GLY A 842 -21.86 -2.61 -0.47
N GLY A 843 -21.19 -2.01 0.51
CA GLY A 843 -20.03 -1.14 0.29
C GLY A 843 -18.81 -1.91 -0.25
N TYR A 844 -18.55 -3.12 0.24
CA TYR A 844 -17.46 -3.97 -0.24
C TYR A 844 -17.69 -4.44 -1.67
N ASP A 845 -18.91 -4.88 -1.99
CA ASP A 845 -19.27 -5.30 -3.35
C ASP A 845 -19.09 -4.16 -4.35
N PHE A 846 -19.55 -2.94 -3.98
CA PHE A 846 -19.38 -1.75 -4.81
C PHE A 846 -17.90 -1.45 -5.09
N VAL A 847 -17.06 -1.40 -4.05
CA VAL A 847 -15.63 -1.09 -4.22
C VAL A 847 -14.91 -2.19 -4.98
N ARG A 848 -15.22 -3.47 -4.75
CA ARG A 848 -14.68 -4.60 -5.54
C ARG A 848 -14.94 -4.40 -7.03
N ASP A 849 -16.18 -4.11 -7.39
CA ASP A 849 -16.59 -3.97 -8.79
C ASP A 849 -15.91 -2.76 -9.43
N GLU A 850 -15.78 -1.65 -8.70
CA GLU A 850 -15.05 -0.47 -9.18
C GLU A 850 -13.54 -0.70 -9.32
N VAL A 851 -12.90 -1.48 -8.44
CA VAL A 851 -11.49 -1.89 -8.61
C VAL A 851 -11.32 -2.68 -9.92
N ILE A 852 -12.13 -3.72 -10.12
CA ILE A 852 -12.03 -4.60 -11.32
C ILE A 852 -12.33 -3.81 -12.60
N ALA A 853 -13.29 -2.89 -12.57
CA ALA A 853 -13.63 -2.05 -13.72
C ALA A 853 -12.51 -1.05 -14.05
N THR A 854 -11.93 -0.43 -13.03
CA THR A 854 -10.94 0.65 -13.20
C THR A 854 -9.56 0.11 -13.53
N ASP A 855 -9.21 -1.10 -13.09
CA ASP A 855 -7.90 -1.72 -13.36
C ASP A 855 -7.56 -1.79 -14.85
N LYS A 856 -8.56 -1.99 -15.71
CA LYS A 856 -8.40 -2.05 -17.17
C LYS A 856 -8.15 -0.70 -17.83
N LEU A 857 -8.48 0.39 -17.14
CA LEU A 857 -8.33 1.76 -17.62
C LEU A 857 -7.09 2.40 -17.01
N ASN A 858 -6.95 2.26 -15.70
CA ASN A 858 -5.92 2.89 -14.91
C ASN A 858 -5.54 1.99 -13.71
N PRO A 859 -4.54 1.10 -13.90
CA PRO A 859 -4.03 0.19 -12.88
C PRO A 859 -3.63 0.87 -11.57
N GLN A 860 -2.94 2.01 -11.64
CA GLN A 860 -2.44 2.71 -10.45
C GLN A 860 -3.59 3.20 -9.56
N VAL A 861 -4.66 3.75 -10.15
CA VAL A 861 -5.85 4.19 -9.40
C VAL A 861 -6.59 3.01 -8.79
N ALA A 862 -6.73 1.91 -9.52
CA ALA A 862 -7.38 0.69 -9.05
C ALA A 862 -6.62 0.02 -7.89
N ALA A 863 -5.29 -0.09 -8.00
CA ALA A 863 -4.44 -0.67 -6.97
C ALA A 863 -4.53 0.12 -5.65
N ARG A 864 -4.53 1.46 -5.72
CA ARG A 864 -4.74 2.33 -4.55
C ARG A 864 -6.11 2.07 -3.90
N LEU A 865 -7.17 1.91 -4.69
CA LEU A 865 -8.50 1.61 -4.16
C LEU A 865 -8.57 0.21 -3.53
N ALA A 866 -7.91 -0.80 -4.12
CA ALA A 866 -7.82 -2.14 -3.55
C ALA A 866 -7.15 -2.16 -2.16
N GLY A 867 -6.33 -1.16 -1.85
CA GLY A 867 -5.76 -0.93 -0.52
C GLY A 867 -6.80 -0.74 0.59
N ALA A 868 -8.03 -0.31 0.27
CA ALA A 868 -9.11 -0.13 1.26
C ALA A 868 -9.49 -1.44 2.00
N PHE A 869 -9.18 -2.59 1.42
CA PHE A 869 -9.40 -3.90 2.06
C PHE A 869 -8.25 -4.33 3.00
N GLY A 870 -7.16 -3.57 3.11
CA GLY A 870 -5.92 -3.96 3.79
C GLY A 870 -6.08 -4.38 5.25
N ASN A 871 -7.04 -3.77 5.94
CA ASN A 871 -7.30 -4.00 7.37
C ASN A 871 -8.42 -5.02 7.61
N TRP A 872 -8.78 -5.86 6.62
CA TRP A 872 -9.94 -6.76 6.75
C TRP A 872 -9.91 -7.65 8.01
N ARG A 873 -8.73 -8.04 8.51
CA ARG A 873 -8.54 -8.86 9.72
C ARG A 873 -8.94 -8.17 11.03
N LYS A 874 -9.00 -6.84 11.04
CA LYS A 874 -9.35 -6.05 12.23
C LYS A 874 -10.83 -6.15 12.62
N PHE A 875 -11.70 -6.40 11.66
CA PHE A 875 -13.15 -6.35 11.87
C PHE A 875 -13.73 -7.69 12.34
N ASP A 876 -15.00 -7.72 12.71
CA ASP A 876 -15.75 -8.93 13.05
C ASP A 876 -15.75 -10.00 11.93
N ALA A 877 -15.93 -11.27 12.32
CA ALA A 877 -15.84 -12.42 11.42
C ALA A 877 -16.76 -12.36 10.18
N PRO A 878 -18.03 -11.92 10.27
CA PRO A 878 -18.88 -11.69 9.09
C PRO A 878 -18.27 -10.72 8.08
N ARG A 879 -17.72 -9.58 8.52
CA ARG A 879 -17.08 -8.60 7.63
C ARG A 879 -15.75 -9.11 7.07
N GLN A 880 -14.94 -9.79 7.88
CA GLN A 880 -13.71 -10.46 7.43
C GLN A 880 -13.99 -11.37 6.22
N ALA A 881 -15.01 -12.23 6.33
CA ALA A 881 -15.37 -13.16 5.26
C ALA A 881 -15.74 -12.45 3.95
N LYS A 882 -16.51 -11.36 4.03
CA LYS A 882 -16.94 -10.58 2.85
C LYS A 882 -15.79 -9.82 2.19
N MET A 883 -14.97 -9.12 2.98
CA MET A 883 -13.81 -8.38 2.46
C MET A 883 -12.78 -9.33 1.84
N LYS A 884 -12.53 -10.48 2.47
CA LYS A 884 -11.65 -11.53 1.91
C LYS A 884 -12.19 -12.06 0.58
N ALA A 885 -13.48 -12.36 0.49
CA ALA A 885 -14.10 -12.78 -0.76
C ALA A 885 -13.97 -11.73 -1.87
N CYS A 886 -14.03 -10.44 -1.51
CA CYS A 886 -13.77 -9.35 -2.46
C CYS A 886 -12.31 -9.33 -2.92
N LEU A 887 -11.35 -9.48 -2.01
CA LEU A 887 -9.93 -9.57 -2.35
C LEU A 887 -9.59 -10.77 -3.24
N GLU A 888 -10.19 -11.94 -2.96
CA GLU A 888 -10.04 -13.14 -3.79
C GLU A 888 -10.63 -12.90 -5.19
N ALA A 889 -11.82 -12.30 -5.28
CA ALA A 889 -12.44 -11.96 -6.55
C ALA A 889 -11.64 -10.93 -7.37
N ILE A 890 -11.03 -9.94 -6.72
CA ILE A 890 -10.13 -8.98 -7.37
C ILE A 890 -8.89 -9.71 -7.90
N ARG A 891 -8.19 -10.46 -7.04
CA ARG A 891 -6.98 -11.22 -7.41
C ARG A 891 -7.22 -12.16 -8.60
N ASP A 892 -8.38 -12.82 -8.61
CA ASP A 892 -8.74 -13.84 -9.60
C ASP A 892 -9.41 -13.25 -10.85
N ALA A 893 -9.53 -11.92 -10.95
CA ALA A 893 -10.09 -11.26 -12.13
C ALA A 893 -9.22 -11.48 -13.36
N ALA A 894 -9.84 -11.84 -14.48
CA ALA A 894 -9.13 -12.10 -15.73
C ALA A 894 -8.52 -10.81 -16.29
N GLY A 895 -7.21 -10.85 -16.56
CA GLY A 895 -6.45 -9.72 -17.13
C GLY A 895 -6.09 -8.64 -16.11
N LEU A 896 -6.03 -8.98 -14.82
CA LEU A 896 -5.64 -8.05 -13.76
C LEU A 896 -4.20 -7.54 -13.95
N SER A 897 -4.00 -6.24 -13.74
CA SER A 897 -2.68 -5.60 -13.79
C SER A 897 -1.72 -6.11 -12.70
N LYS A 898 -0.41 -5.92 -12.93
CA LYS A 898 0.64 -6.21 -11.92
C LYS A 898 0.44 -5.41 -10.63
N ASP A 899 0.01 -4.15 -10.75
CA ASP A 899 -0.24 -3.21 -9.67
C ASP A 899 -1.31 -3.74 -8.71
N THR A 900 -2.50 -4.02 -9.24
CA THR A 900 -3.64 -4.49 -8.43
C THR A 900 -3.42 -5.93 -7.94
N TYR A 901 -2.76 -6.78 -8.75
CA TYR A 901 -2.41 -8.14 -8.35
C TYR A 901 -1.51 -8.16 -7.10
N GLU A 902 -0.48 -7.32 -7.04
CA GLU A 902 0.42 -7.24 -5.91
C GLU A 902 -0.34 -6.85 -4.63
N ILE A 903 -1.15 -5.79 -4.70
CA ILE A 903 -1.93 -5.29 -3.55
C ILE A 903 -2.91 -6.36 -3.05
N ALA A 904 -3.70 -6.98 -3.94
CA ALA A 904 -4.68 -7.98 -3.53
C ALA A 904 -3.99 -9.25 -2.96
N SER A 905 -2.90 -9.70 -3.58
CA SER A 905 -2.19 -10.92 -3.19
C SER A 905 -1.46 -10.78 -1.85
N ARG A 906 -0.78 -9.65 -1.61
CA ARG A 906 -0.07 -9.40 -0.34
C ARG A 906 -1.05 -9.38 0.86
N GLN A 907 -2.29 -8.97 0.65
CA GLN A 907 -3.31 -8.94 1.71
C GLN A 907 -3.84 -10.32 2.12
N LEU A 908 -3.72 -11.36 1.27
CA LEU A 908 -4.34 -12.68 1.44
C LEU A 908 -3.44 -13.77 2.08
N VAL A 909 -2.21 -13.47 2.51
CA VAL A 909 -1.25 -14.49 3.00
C VAL A 909 -1.62 -15.05 4.40
N CYS A 910 -1.37 -16.35 4.64
CA CYS A 910 -1.64 -17.07 5.90
C CYS A 910 -0.38 -17.21 6.81
N PRO A 911 -0.50 -16.94 8.12
CA PRO A 911 0.61 -17.11 9.07
C PRO A 911 0.73 -18.53 9.63
N LEU A 912 1.96 -18.97 9.89
CA LEU A 912 2.34 -20.08 10.75
C LEU A 912 2.05 -19.67 12.19
N VAL A 913 1.31 -20.48 12.95
CA VAL A 913 0.96 -20.20 14.35
C VAL A 913 1.53 -21.20 15.34
N ALA A 914 2.04 -22.35 14.88
CA ALA A 914 2.80 -23.27 15.72
C ALA A 914 3.79 -24.11 14.91
N LYS A 915 4.93 -24.41 15.53
CA LYS A 915 5.93 -25.37 15.04
C LYS A 915 6.24 -26.36 16.15
N THR A 916 6.01 -27.64 15.90
CA THR A 916 6.19 -28.70 16.90
C THR A 916 7.20 -29.73 16.38
N PRO A 917 8.40 -29.82 16.99
CA PRO A 917 9.36 -30.87 16.65
C PRO A 917 8.77 -32.27 16.86
N LEU A 918 8.94 -33.16 15.88
CA LEU A 918 8.53 -34.56 15.97
C LEU A 918 9.75 -35.50 16.08
N THR A 919 10.80 -35.19 15.32
CA THR A 919 12.12 -35.85 15.35
C THR A 919 13.21 -34.77 15.15
N PRO A 920 14.52 -35.07 15.30
CA PRO A 920 15.58 -34.08 15.09
C PRO A 920 15.56 -33.39 13.71
N ASP A 921 14.99 -34.04 12.69
CA ASP A 921 14.92 -33.53 11.33
C ASP A 921 13.49 -33.34 10.80
N THR A 922 12.45 -33.51 11.61
CA THR A 922 11.05 -33.39 11.17
C THR A 922 10.21 -32.60 12.16
N SER A 923 9.36 -31.71 11.66
CA SER A 923 8.44 -30.91 12.49
C SER A 923 7.05 -30.83 11.88
N ARG A 924 6.05 -30.62 12.74
CA ARG A 924 4.67 -30.24 12.38
C ARG A 924 4.58 -28.71 12.34
N TYR A 925 4.02 -28.17 11.27
CA TYR A 925 3.84 -26.74 11.03
C TYR A 925 2.35 -26.45 10.92
N ARG A 926 1.82 -25.64 11.83
CA ARG A 926 0.40 -25.26 11.88
C ARG A 926 0.22 -23.88 11.28
N PHE A 927 -0.44 -23.79 10.14
CA PHE A 927 -0.81 -22.50 9.55
C PHE A 927 -2.23 -22.15 9.94
N ALA A 928 -2.43 -20.93 10.44
CA ALA A 928 -3.77 -20.44 10.75
C ALA A 928 -4.57 -20.25 9.46
N LEU A 929 -5.80 -20.75 9.50
CA LEU A 929 -6.82 -20.36 8.56
C LEU A 929 -7.48 -19.07 9.05
N PRO A 930 -8.16 -18.30 8.18
CA PRO A 930 -8.58 -16.94 8.50
C PRO A 930 -9.48 -16.79 9.74
N THR A 931 -10.22 -17.84 10.12
CA THR A 931 -11.09 -17.83 11.30
C THR A 931 -11.04 -19.19 11.99
N PRO A 932 -11.32 -19.29 13.31
CA PRO A 932 -11.36 -20.56 14.03
C PRO A 932 -12.35 -21.60 13.48
N ALA A 933 -13.30 -21.19 12.62
CA ALA A 933 -14.31 -22.07 12.03
C ALA A 933 -13.98 -22.53 10.59
N HIS A 934 -12.94 -21.99 9.96
CA HIS A 934 -12.61 -22.33 8.57
C HIS A 934 -12.05 -23.74 8.41
N SER A 935 -12.41 -24.41 7.32
CA SER A 935 -11.71 -25.60 6.81
C SER A 935 -10.80 -25.22 5.64
N LEU A 936 -9.83 -26.07 5.28
CA LEU A 936 -8.86 -25.77 4.24
C LEU A 936 -9.48 -25.81 2.83
N GLY A 937 -10.56 -26.58 2.63
CA GLY A 937 -11.19 -26.76 1.33
C GLY A 937 -10.49 -27.80 0.44
N LEU A 938 -9.74 -28.73 1.06
CA LEU A 938 -8.92 -29.73 0.39
C LEU A 938 -9.62 -31.10 0.37
N PRO A 939 -10.00 -31.63 -0.81
CA PRO A 939 -10.52 -32.99 -0.92
C PRO A 939 -9.53 -34.03 -0.37
N VAL A 940 -10.03 -35.08 0.29
CA VAL A 940 -9.20 -36.18 0.83
C VAL A 940 -8.29 -36.76 -0.25
N ALA A 941 -7.03 -37.05 0.12
CA ALA A 941 -5.98 -37.54 -0.79
C ALA A 941 -5.53 -36.52 -1.85
N SER A 942 -5.43 -35.25 -1.44
CA SER A 942 -4.93 -34.14 -2.25
C SER A 942 -3.77 -33.41 -1.57
N HIS A 943 -3.08 -32.55 -2.32
CA HIS A 943 -1.93 -31.76 -1.85
C HIS A 943 -2.23 -30.26 -1.88
N VAL A 944 -1.53 -29.52 -1.01
CA VAL A 944 -1.27 -28.09 -1.19
C VAL A 944 0.12 -27.91 -1.81
N LEU A 945 0.27 -26.85 -2.59
CA LEU A 945 1.54 -26.40 -3.15
C LEU A 945 2.09 -25.31 -2.22
N ALA A 946 3.23 -25.56 -1.57
CA ALA A 946 4.00 -24.45 -1.01
C ALA A 946 4.67 -23.73 -2.19
N VAL A 947 4.47 -22.41 -2.29
CA VAL A 947 4.94 -21.59 -3.42
C VAL A 947 5.87 -20.52 -2.89
N ASP A 948 6.99 -20.29 -3.59
CA ASP A 948 7.88 -19.18 -3.28
C ASP A 948 7.64 -17.95 -4.18
N ALA A 949 8.47 -16.92 -4.03
CA ALA A 949 8.38 -15.71 -4.84
C ALA A 949 8.81 -15.91 -6.31
N GLY A 950 9.55 -16.99 -6.62
CA GLY A 950 10.01 -17.33 -7.97
C GLY A 950 9.15 -18.39 -8.66
N ASN A 951 7.92 -18.63 -8.20
CA ASN A 951 7.01 -19.69 -8.67
C ASN A 951 7.61 -21.12 -8.64
N MET A 952 8.69 -21.35 -7.89
CA MET A 952 9.04 -22.71 -7.51
C MET A 952 7.95 -23.22 -6.58
N TYR A 953 7.63 -24.50 -6.70
CA TYR A 953 6.61 -25.11 -5.85
C TYR A 953 7.01 -26.49 -5.36
N ARG A 954 6.41 -26.89 -4.24
CA ARG A 954 6.53 -28.23 -3.69
C ARG A 954 5.20 -28.71 -3.12
N GLU A 955 4.82 -29.93 -3.49
CA GLU A 955 3.60 -30.57 -2.99
C GLU A 955 3.79 -31.08 -1.55
N TYR A 956 2.80 -30.78 -0.71
CA TYR A 956 2.69 -31.29 0.66
C TYR A 956 1.26 -31.76 0.91
N THR A 957 1.09 -32.94 1.51
CA THR A 957 -0.23 -33.38 2.00
C THR A 957 -0.43 -32.91 3.44
N PRO A 958 -1.45 -32.07 3.71
CA PRO A 958 -1.85 -31.77 5.07
C PRO A 958 -2.32 -33.01 5.83
N VAL A 959 -2.06 -33.05 7.13
CA VAL A 959 -2.55 -34.13 7.99
C VAL A 959 -3.95 -33.83 8.56
N THR A 960 -4.47 -32.63 8.29
CA THR A 960 -5.79 -32.17 8.71
C THR A 960 -6.90 -32.59 7.76
N LEU A 961 -8.14 -32.60 8.27
CA LEU A 961 -9.36 -32.92 7.54
C LEU A 961 -10.36 -31.77 7.56
N ASP A 962 -10.95 -31.48 6.41
CA ASP A 962 -12.05 -30.52 6.28
C ASP A 962 -13.29 -30.94 7.08
N GLY A 963 -13.97 -29.95 7.65
CA GLY A 963 -15.15 -30.15 8.51
C GLY A 963 -14.84 -30.72 9.89
N VAL A 964 -13.55 -30.96 10.20
CA VAL A 964 -13.09 -31.58 11.43
C VAL A 964 -12.06 -30.70 12.12
N ASP A 965 -10.96 -30.46 11.42
CA ASP A 965 -9.86 -29.64 11.89
C ASP A 965 -10.12 -28.24 11.34
N VAL A 966 -10.66 -27.35 12.19
CA VAL A 966 -11.06 -25.99 11.82
C VAL A 966 -10.10 -24.95 12.38
N GLY A 967 -9.95 -23.84 11.67
CA GLY A 967 -9.11 -22.71 12.05
C GLY A 967 -7.63 -22.86 11.74
N TYR A 968 -7.20 -24.02 11.25
CA TYR A 968 -5.81 -24.24 10.87
C TYR A 968 -5.68 -25.42 9.90
N PHE A 969 -4.49 -25.54 9.29
CA PHE A 969 -4.06 -26.81 8.70
C PHE A 969 -2.62 -27.12 9.11
N ASP A 970 -2.32 -28.41 9.27
CA ASP A 970 -1.01 -28.88 9.71
C ASP A 970 -0.27 -29.58 8.56
N LEU A 971 0.98 -29.19 8.35
CA LEU A 971 1.93 -29.88 7.46
C LEU A 971 3.00 -30.58 8.30
N VAL A 972 3.35 -31.81 7.95
CA VAL A 972 4.50 -32.51 8.55
C VAL A 972 5.63 -32.54 7.53
N VAL A 973 6.70 -31.80 7.83
CA VAL A 973 7.80 -31.57 6.88
C VAL A 973 9.13 -32.00 7.48
N LYS A 974 9.84 -32.85 6.73
CA LYS A 974 11.20 -33.28 7.03
C LYS A 974 12.20 -32.35 6.36
N ARG A 975 13.19 -31.92 7.13
CA ARG A 975 14.36 -31.18 6.67
C ARG A 975 15.30 -32.11 5.91
N TYR A 976 15.66 -31.70 4.69
CA TYR A 976 16.69 -32.35 3.90
C TYR A 976 17.81 -31.34 3.67
N ALA A 977 19.05 -31.73 3.95
CA ALA A 977 20.22 -30.90 3.64
C ALA A 977 20.23 -30.56 2.15
N ASN A 978 20.43 -29.29 1.82
CA ASN A 978 20.35 -28.71 0.47
C ASN A 978 18.97 -28.79 -0.20
N GLY A 979 17.91 -29.14 0.53
CA GLY A 979 16.55 -29.13 0.00
C GLY A 979 15.92 -27.74 0.10
N TYR A 980 15.57 -27.14 -1.04
CA TYR A 980 15.09 -25.76 -1.13
C TYR A 980 13.92 -25.44 -0.17
N PHE A 981 12.75 -26.09 -0.36
CA PHE A 981 11.60 -25.87 0.51
C PHE A 981 11.79 -26.43 1.91
N SER A 982 12.44 -27.59 2.07
CA SER A 982 12.61 -28.21 3.39
C SER A 982 13.52 -27.42 4.32
N GLU A 983 14.55 -26.74 3.80
CA GLU A 983 15.37 -25.80 4.58
C GLU A 983 14.59 -24.54 4.92
N ARG A 984 13.74 -24.05 4.00
CA ARG A 984 12.86 -22.90 4.27
C ARG A 984 11.88 -23.19 5.39
N PHE A 985 11.15 -24.32 5.32
CA PHE A 985 10.29 -24.76 6.42
C PHE A 985 11.05 -24.87 7.74
N ALA A 986 12.25 -25.47 7.74
CA ALA A 986 13.05 -25.62 8.95
C ALA A 986 13.41 -24.28 9.63
N ARG A 987 13.49 -23.20 8.85
CA ARG A 987 13.74 -21.83 9.34
C ARG A 987 12.48 -21.07 9.72
N LEU A 988 11.28 -21.56 9.37
CA LEU A 988 10.03 -20.92 9.75
C LEU A 988 9.82 -21.02 11.27
N GLU A 989 9.41 -19.93 11.90
CA GLU A 989 8.96 -19.83 13.29
C GLU A 989 7.50 -19.35 13.42
N PRO A 990 6.79 -19.62 14.52
CA PRO A 990 5.43 -19.09 14.72
C PRO A 990 5.39 -17.55 14.55
N GLY A 991 4.48 -17.06 13.70
CA GLY A 991 4.37 -15.67 13.26
C GLY A 991 4.69 -15.47 11.77
N GLN A 992 5.59 -16.29 11.19
CA GLN A 992 5.98 -16.15 9.78
C GLN A 992 4.86 -16.56 8.84
N THR A 993 4.92 -16.12 7.58
CA THR A 993 3.93 -16.51 6.57
C THR A 993 4.53 -17.39 5.48
N MET A 994 3.68 -18.19 4.84
CA MET A 994 4.04 -18.90 3.60
C MET A 994 2.85 -18.91 2.64
N ARG A 995 3.16 -18.82 1.35
CA ARG A 995 2.14 -18.88 0.30
C ARG A 995 1.82 -20.35 -0.02
N PHE A 996 0.53 -20.63 -0.13
CA PHE A 996 0.01 -21.92 -0.53
C PHE A 996 -0.95 -21.79 -1.70
N SER A 997 -0.94 -22.77 -2.60
CA SER A 997 -1.88 -22.92 -3.71
C SER A 997 -2.39 -24.37 -3.78
N GLY A 998 -3.39 -24.66 -4.61
CA GLY A 998 -4.06 -25.96 -4.69
C GLY A 998 -5.59 -25.82 -4.76
N PRO A 999 -6.36 -26.92 -4.67
CA PRO A 999 -5.91 -28.29 -4.38
C PRO A 999 -5.32 -29.03 -5.60
N VAL A 1000 -4.29 -29.87 -5.38
CA VAL A 1000 -3.82 -30.85 -6.38
C VAL A 1000 -4.36 -32.22 -6.00
N VAL A 1001 -5.36 -32.71 -6.74
CA VAL A 1001 -6.05 -33.98 -6.44
C VAL A 1001 -5.26 -35.16 -7.01
N THR A 1002 -4.75 -36.05 -6.16
CA THR A 1002 -3.98 -37.24 -6.58
C THR A 1002 -4.87 -38.46 -6.74
N LEU A 1003 -5.77 -38.70 -5.80
CA LEU A 1003 -6.76 -39.77 -5.85
C LEU A 1003 -8.06 -39.24 -5.25
N PRO A 1004 -9.16 -39.09 -6.00
CA PRO A 1004 -10.44 -38.72 -5.42
C PRO A 1004 -10.99 -39.93 -4.64
N TYR A 1005 -10.61 -40.07 -3.38
CA TYR A 1005 -11.06 -41.16 -2.52
C TYR A 1005 -12.57 -41.03 -2.27
N ALA A 1006 -13.30 -42.13 -2.45
CA ALA A 1006 -14.72 -42.22 -2.16
C ALA A 1006 -14.97 -43.39 -1.21
N ALA A 1007 -15.96 -43.26 -0.33
CA ALA A 1007 -16.37 -44.32 0.58
C ALA A 1007 -16.63 -45.63 -0.18
N ASN A 1008 -16.12 -46.75 0.33
CA ASN A 1008 -16.24 -48.08 -0.29
C ASN A 1008 -15.66 -48.21 -1.72
N ALA A 1009 -14.73 -47.33 -2.12
CA ALA A 1009 -14.04 -47.45 -3.42
C ALA A 1009 -13.23 -48.76 -3.53
N ALA A 1010 -12.75 -49.30 -2.41
CA ALA A 1010 -12.05 -50.57 -2.29
C ALA A 1010 -12.55 -51.34 -1.06
N ASP A 1011 -12.55 -52.66 -1.11
CA ASP A 1011 -12.88 -53.46 0.10
C ASP A 1011 -11.71 -53.41 1.10
N ARG A 1012 -10.49 -53.29 0.57
CA ARG A 1012 -9.23 -53.24 1.33
C ARG A 1012 -8.26 -52.25 0.71
N VAL A 1013 -7.58 -51.49 1.56
CA VAL A 1013 -6.51 -50.58 1.17
C VAL A 1013 -5.22 -50.97 1.91
N ALA A 1014 -4.24 -51.45 1.17
CA ALA A 1014 -2.90 -51.70 1.69
C ALA A 1014 -2.05 -50.43 1.54
N MET A 1015 -1.48 -49.91 2.62
CA MET A 1015 -0.67 -48.69 2.63
C MET A 1015 0.77 -49.05 2.94
N VAL A 1016 1.71 -48.56 2.14
CA VAL A 1016 3.15 -48.72 2.39
C VAL A 1016 3.79 -47.33 2.40
N ALA A 1017 4.19 -46.87 3.59
CA ALA A 1017 4.71 -45.54 3.80
C ALA A 1017 6.17 -45.56 4.26
N GLY A 1018 6.96 -44.58 3.84
CA GLY A 1018 8.33 -44.34 4.32
C GLY A 1018 8.53 -42.90 4.80
N GLY A 1019 8.96 -42.71 6.04
CA GLY A 1019 9.17 -41.39 6.65
C GLY A 1019 7.95 -40.45 6.50
N THR A 1020 8.12 -39.24 5.96
CA THR A 1020 7.00 -38.29 5.76
C THR A 1020 5.94 -38.76 4.76
N GLY A 1021 6.15 -39.87 4.04
CA GLY A 1021 5.12 -40.49 3.20
C GLY A 1021 3.89 -40.99 3.97
N ILE A 1022 3.91 -40.93 5.31
CA ILE A 1022 2.77 -41.23 6.15
C ILE A 1022 1.60 -40.24 6.01
N THR A 1023 1.86 -38.99 5.62
CA THR A 1023 0.85 -37.91 5.64
C THR A 1023 -0.38 -38.18 4.78
N PRO A 1024 -0.28 -38.60 3.49
CA PRO A 1024 -1.47 -38.96 2.71
C PRO A 1024 -2.18 -40.22 3.25
N MET A 1025 -1.45 -41.17 3.84
CA MET A 1025 -2.03 -42.39 4.39
C MET A 1025 -2.90 -42.07 5.61
N LEU A 1026 -2.38 -41.22 6.50
CA LEU A 1026 -3.10 -40.76 7.68
C LEU A 1026 -4.35 -39.96 7.29
N GLN A 1027 -4.25 -39.08 6.30
CA GLN A 1027 -5.38 -38.28 5.84
C GLN A 1027 -6.54 -39.17 5.33
N ILE A 1028 -6.23 -40.16 4.48
CA ILE A 1028 -7.22 -41.10 3.95
C ILE A 1028 -7.83 -41.96 5.06
N ALA A 1029 -7.00 -42.53 5.93
CA ALA A 1029 -7.46 -43.38 7.03
C ALA A 1029 -8.36 -42.60 8.00
N ARG A 1030 -7.96 -41.39 8.42
CA ARG A 1030 -8.79 -40.54 9.29
C ARG A 1030 -10.14 -40.21 8.63
N ALA A 1031 -10.15 -39.92 7.33
CA ALA A 1031 -11.39 -39.59 6.63
C ALA A 1031 -12.35 -40.79 6.55
N SER A 1032 -11.84 -41.96 6.14
CA SER A 1032 -12.64 -43.17 5.99
C SER A 1032 -13.13 -43.74 7.32
N LEU A 1033 -12.29 -43.77 8.35
CA LEU A 1033 -12.62 -44.40 9.64
C LEU A 1033 -13.66 -43.60 10.43
N ARG A 1034 -13.85 -42.31 10.11
CA ARG A 1034 -14.89 -41.46 10.69
C ARG A 1034 -16.24 -41.58 9.99
N ASP A 1035 -16.25 -42.09 8.76
CA ASP A 1035 -17.48 -42.34 8.02
C ASP A 1035 -17.98 -43.75 8.35
N ASP A 1036 -19.07 -43.82 9.12
CA ASP A 1036 -19.74 -45.08 9.46
C ASP A 1036 -20.31 -45.78 8.20
N GLY A 1037 -20.52 -45.04 7.11
CA GLY A 1037 -20.94 -45.56 5.81
C GLY A 1037 -19.82 -46.17 4.97
N ASP A 1038 -18.56 -45.97 5.34
CA ASP A 1038 -17.41 -46.55 4.67
C ASP A 1038 -16.99 -47.85 5.38
N ALA A 1039 -17.02 -48.99 4.69
CA ALA A 1039 -16.63 -50.29 5.25
C ALA A 1039 -15.18 -50.69 4.91
N THR A 1040 -14.42 -49.79 4.28
CA THR A 1040 -13.05 -50.05 3.82
C THR A 1040 -12.13 -50.45 4.99
N LYS A 1041 -11.32 -51.49 4.76
CA LYS A 1041 -10.30 -51.96 5.72
C LYS A 1041 -8.89 -51.58 5.29
N PHE A 1042 -8.12 -51.02 6.21
CA PHE A 1042 -6.77 -50.51 5.99
C PHE A 1042 -5.72 -51.36 6.70
N ALA A 1043 -4.63 -51.65 5.98
CA ALA A 1043 -3.42 -52.24 6.54
C ALA A 1043 -2.23 -51.37 6.18
N LEU A 1044 -1.61 -50.72 7.17
CA LEU A 1044 -0.47 -49.83 7.00
C LEU A 1044 0.82 -50.53 7.43
N LEU A 1045 1.77 -50.65 6.50
CA LEU A 1045 3.15 -51.00 6.77
C LEU A 1045 3.99 -49.73 6.71
N TYR A 1046 4.51 -49.28 7.86
CA TYR A 1046 5.20 -48.00 7.98
C TYR A 1046 6.69 -48.18 8.28
N ALA A 1047 7.52 -47.86 7.28
CA ALA A 1047 8.96 -48.05 7.30
C ALA A 1047 9.72 -46.78 7.71
N ASN A 1048 10.65 -46.92 8.66
CA ASN A 1048 11.48 -45.84 9.18
C ASN A 1048 12.94 -46.32 9.35
N ARG A 1049 13.88 -45.42 9.65
CA ARG A 1049 15.28 -45.82 9.85
C ARG A 1049 15.49 -46.43 11.23
N THR A 1050 15.13 -45.68 12.27
CA THR A 1050 15.13 -46.13 13.66
C THR A 1050 13.73 -46.00 14.25
N PRO A 1051 13.45 -46.57 15.44
CA PRO A 1051 12.13 -46.40 16.04
C PRO A 1051 11.93 -44.99 16.60
N GLY A 1052 13.01 -44.19 16.75
CA GLY A 1052 12.93 -42.76 17.05
C GLY A 1052 12.47 -41.91 15.86
N ASP A 1053 12.50 -42.45 14.64
CA ASP A 1053 12.08 -41.74 13.43
C ASP A 1053 10.59 -41.93 13.09
N ILE A 1054 9.85 -42.72 13.89
CA ILE A 1054 8.43 -43.02 13.63
C ILE A 1054 7.58 -41.78 13.91
N LEU A 1055 7.23 -41.06 12.85
CA LEU A 1055 6.36 -39.88 12.93
C LEU A 1055 4.92 -40.26 13.27
N LEU A 1056 4.24 -39.41 14.05
CA LEU A 1056 2.80 -39.50 14.34
C LEU A 1056 2.33 -40.81 14.98
N ARG A 1057 3.25 -41.52 15.65
CA ARG A 1057 2.99 -42.84 16.22
C ARG A 1057 1.78 -42.89 17.15
N ALA A 1058 1.68 -41.94 18.09
CA ALA A 1058 0.58 -41.88 19.04
C ALA A 1058 -0.79 -41.76 18.33
N GLU A 1059 -0.87 -41.02 17.23
CA GLU A 1059 -2.10 -40.84 16.45
C GLU A 1059 -2.45 -42.12 15.69
N LEU A 1060 -1.46 -42.80 15.10
CA LEU A 1060 -1.64 -44.07 14.40
C LEU A 1060 -2.07 -45.20 15.33
N ASP A 1061 -1.44 -45.29 16.50
CA ASP A 1061 -1.78 -46.30 17.52
C ASP A 1061 -3.18 -46.05 18.08
N ALA A 1062 -3.56 -44.78 18.30
CA ALA A 1062 -4.91 -44.42 18.72
C ALA A 1062 -5.97 -44.80 17.65
N LEU A 1063 -5.68 -44.56 16.36
CA LEU A 1063 -6.58 -44.98 15.28
C LEU A 1063 -6.73 -46.50 15.21
N ALA A 1064 -5.64 -47.25 15.35
CA ALA A 1064 -5.68 -48.71 15.35
C ALA A 1064 -6.43 -49.27 16.56
N ALA A 1065 -6.27 -48.65 17.73
CA ALA A 1065 -6.98 -49.03 18.94
C ALA A 1065 -8.48 -48.70 18.87
N ALA A 1066 -8.86 -47.57 18.25
CA ALA A 1066 -10.24 -47.16 18.09
C ALA A 1066 -10.99 -47.95 17.01
N HIS A 1067 -10.28 -48.42 15.97
CA HIS A 1067 -10.87 -49.13 14.83
C HIS A 1067 -10.17 -50.47 14.53
N PRO A 1068 -10.08 -51.40 15.49
CA PRO A 1068 -9.27 -52.62 15.35
C PRO A 1068 -9.73 -53.54 14.20
N ASP A 1069 -11.00 -53.49 13.82
CA ASP A 1069 -11.57 -54.28 12.73
C ASP A 1069 -11.35 -53.68 11.33
N ARG A 1070 -10.97 -52.40 11.27
CA ARG A 1070 -10.87 -51.59 10.05
C ARG A 1070 -9.50 -50.95 9.82
N PHE A 1071 -8.65 -50.78 10.82
CA PHE A 1071 -7.32 -50.19 10.65
C PHE A 1071 -6.27 -50.96 11.45
N SER A 1072 -5.17 -51.31 10.79
CA SER A 1072 -4.01 -51.92 11.42
C SER A 1072 -2.74 -51.22 10.95
N VAL A 1073 -1.80 -51.01 11.86
CA VAL A 1073 -0.48 -50.44 11.57
C VAL A 1073 0.62 -51.39 12.04
N ARG A 1074 1.68 -51.51 11.24
CA ARG A 1074 2.88 -52.29 11.53
C ARG A 1074 4.11 -51.44 11.27
N TYR A 1075 4.99 -51.35 12.26
CA TYR A 1075 6.19 -50.52 12.22
C TYR A 1075 7.41 -51.36 11.81
N VAL A 1076 8.09 -50.93 10.74
CA VAL A 1076 9.31 -51.56 10.23
C VAL A 1076 10.45 -50.56 10.36
N VAL A 1077 11.59 -50.99 10.87
CA VAL A 1077 12.78 -50.13 11.02
C VAL A 1077 14.01 -50.78 10.40
N ASP A 1078 14.89 -50.00 9.77
CA ASP A 1078 16.17 -50.51 9.28
C ASP A 1078 17.09 -50.94 10.45
N GLU A 1079 17.11 -50.15 11.51
CA GLU A 1079 17.94 -50.32 12.71
C GLU A 1079 17.04 -50.35 13.95
N SER A 1080 17.15 -51.40 14.77
CA SER A 1080 16.40 -51.54 16.02
C SER A 1080 17.24 -51.12 17.21
N ASP A 1081 16.61 -50.48 18.19
CA ASP A 1081 17.19 -50.20 19.51
C ASP A 1081 16.74 -51.19 20.59
N GLY A 1082 16.13 -52.33 20.17
CA GLY A 1082 15.68 -53.40 21.06
C GLY A 1082 14.30 -53.18 21.69
N ARG A 1083 13.57 -52.12 21.32
CA ARG A 1083 12.19 -51.94 21.76
C ARG A 1083 11.26 -53.03 21.18
N ALA A 1084 10.36 -53.53 22.04
CA ALA A 1084 9.45 -54.64 21.72
C ALA A 1084 8.28 -54.24 20.80
N ASP A 1085 8.20 -52.96 20.43
CA ASP A 1085 7.08 -52.34 19.75
C ASP A 1085 7.36 -52.03 18.27
N VAL A 1086 8.38 -52.70 17.72
CA VAL A 1086 8.75 -52.75 16.30
C VAL A 1086 8.39 -54.14 15.76
N ASP A 1087 7.63 -54.20 14.66
CA ASP A 1087 7.10 -55.45 14.11
C ASP A 1087 8.10 -56.23 13.22
N ALA A 1088 9.03 -55.52 12.59
CA ALA A 1088 10.11 -56.11 11.78
C ALA A 1088 11.34 -55.19 11.67
N VAL A 1089 12.51 -55.79 11.47
CA VAL A 1089 13.79 -55.10 11.27
C VAL A 1089 14.31 -55.38 9.85
N GLY A 1090 14.85 -54.35 9.20
CA GLY A 1090 15.34 -54.37 7.83
C GLY A 1090 14.37 -53.72 6.83
N ARG A 1091 14.86 -53.51 5.60
CA ARG A 1091 14.07 -52.91 4.52
C ARG A 1091 12.83 -53.73 4.19
N VAL A 1092 11.78 -53.05 3.71
CA VAL A 1092 10.53 -53.70 3.28
C VAL A 1092 10.80 -54.78 2.22
N ASP A 1093 10.43 -56.02 2.54
CA ASP A 1093 10.65 -57.20 1.69
C ASP A 1093 9.35 -58.00 1.44
N ALA A 1094 9.47 -59.06 0.64
CA ALA A 1094 8.34 -59.90 0.25
C ALA A 1094 7.70 -60.62 1.45
N ALA A 1095 8.51 -61.03 2.44
CA ALA A 1095 8.03 -61.76 3.61
C ALA A 1095 7.21 -60.82 4.51
N GLN A 1096 7.68 -59.59 4.71
CA GLN A 1096 6.98 -58.57 5.46
C GLN A 1096 5.67 -58.17 4.78
N VAL A 1097 5.68 -57.94 3.46
CA VAL A 1097 4.44 -57.64 2.71
C VAL A 1097 3.44 -58.78 2.81
N ALA A 1098 3.87 -60.03 2.60
CA ALA A 1098 2.98 -61.20 2.70
C ALA A 1098 2.45 -61.42 4.13
N ARG A 1099 3.22 -61.05 5.15
CA ARG A 1099 2.84 -61.20 6.56
C ARG A 1099 1.87 -60.12 7.02
N PHE A 1100 2.04 -58.87 6.56
CA PHE A 1100 1.37 -57.71 7.16
C PHE A 1100 0.32 -57.07 6.27
N LEU A 1101 0.31 -57.32 4.95
CA LEU A 1101 -0.64 -56.74 4.00
C LEU A 1101 -1.57 -57.83 3.41
N PRO A 1102 -2.79 -57.46 2.98
CA PRO A 1102 -3.70 -58.40 2.33
C PRO A 1102 -3.10 -58.92 1.02
N PRO A 1103 -3.21 -60.22 0.69
CA PRO A 1103 -2.61 -60.80 -0.50
C PRO A 1103 -3.18 -60.17 -1.77
N ALA A 1104 -2.38 -60.15 -2.85
CA ALA A 1104 -2.82 -59.59 -4.14
C ALA A 1104 -4.08 -60.26 -4.72
N SER A 1105 -4.37 -61.50 -4.32
CA SER A 1105 -5.59 -62.23 -4.69
C SER A 1105 -6.86 -61.76 -3.95
N ALA A 1106 -6.75 -60.88 -2.95
CA ALA A 1106 -7.90 -60.36 -2.23
C ALA A 1106 -8.72 -59.41 -3.13
N PRO A 1107 -10.04 -59.60 -3.23
CA PRO A 1107 -10.89 -58.85 -4.14
C PRO A 1107 -10.85 -57.35 -3.84
N ARG A 1108 -10.90 -56.53 -4.90
CA ARG A 1108 -10.98 -55.06 -4.86
C ARG A 1108 -9.90 -54.38 -3.99
N THR A 1109 -8.73 -54.99 -3.81
CA THR A 1109 -7.62 -54.39 -3.05
C THR A 1109 -6.99 -53.22 -3.82
N LEU A 1110 -6.76 -52.11 -3.13
CA LEU A 1110 -6.00 -50.95 -3.62
C LEU A 1110 -4.72 -50.80 -2.80
N VAL A 1111 -3.57 -50.62 -3.45
CA VAL A 1111 -2.30 -50.41 -2.75
C VAL A 1111 -1.86 -48.96 -2.90
N LEU A 1112 -1.60 -48.27 -1.79
CA LEU A 1112 -1.10 -46.90 -1.76
C LEU A 1112 0.35 -46.89 -1.29
N VAL A 1113 1.22 -46.19 -2.01
CA VAL A 1113 2.65 -46.13 -1.69
C VAL A 1113 3.12 -44.68 -1.61
N CYS A 1114 3.86 -44.32 -0.58
CA CYS A 1114 4.45 -42.98 -0.49
C CYS A 1114 5.76 -43.00 0.31
N GLY A 1115 6.75 -42.23 -0.11
CA GLY A 1115 8.03 -42.12 0.59
C GLY A 1115 9.13 -41.58 -0.32
N PRO A 1116 10.40 -41.62 0.12
CA PRO A 1116 11.53 -41.19 -0.69
C PRO A 1116 11.62 -41.91 -2.04
N LYS A 1117 12.17 -41.24 -3.08
CA LYS A 1117 12.24 -41.79 -4.45
C LYS A 1117 12.79 -43.22 -4.53
N GLY A 1118 13.87 -43.52 -3.80
CA GLY A 1118 14.47 -44.86 -3.76
C GLY A 1118 13.56 -45.93 -3.12
N PHE A 1119 12.75 -45.54 -2.14
CA PHE A 1119 11.78 -46.42 -1.48
C PHE A 1119 10.62 -46.76 -2.41
N VAL A 1120 10.04 -45.75 -3.07
CA VAL A 1120 8.96 -45.95 -4.04
C VAL A 1120 9.46 -46.78 -5.23
N ALA A 1121 10.68 -46.52 -5.72
CA ALA A 1121 11.28 -47.29 -6.81
C ALA A 1121 11.50 -48.77 -6.46
N HIS A 1122 11.91 -49.08 -5.23
CA HIS A 1122 12.04 -50.46 -4.73
C HIS A 1122 10.69 -51.21 -4.73
N LEU A 1123 9.63 -50.52 -4.29
CA LEU A 1123 8.30 -51.12 -4.17
C LEU A 1123 7.56 -51.25 -5.52
N CYS A 1124 7.67 -50.24 -6.39
CA CYS A 1124 6.83 -50.11 -7.59
C CYS A 1124 7.60 -50.17 -8.91
N GLY A 1125 8.93 -50.21 -8.91
CA GLY A 1125 9.77 -50.03 -10.10
C GLY A 1125 9.89 -48.55 -10.54
N ALA A 1126 10.37 -48.30 -11.76
CA ALA A 1126 10.66 -46.95 -12.30
C ALA A 1126 9.41 -46.07 -12.61
N ARG A 1127 8.30 -46.28 -11.91
CA ARG A 1127 7.06 -45.55 -12.12
C ARG A 1127 7.17 -44.15 -11.53
N ALA A 1128 6.88 -43.12 -12.32
CA ALA A 1128 7.00 -41.72 -11.89
C ALA A 1128 5.65 -41.04 -11.56
N ARG A 1129 4.47 -41.60 -11.93
CA ARG A 1129 3.15 -40.97 -11.71
C ARG A 1129 1.99 -41.99 -11.62
N PRO A 1130 0.82 -41.61 -11.03
CA PRO A 1130 -0.42 -42.40 -11.10
C PRO A 1130 -0.82 -42.69 -12.56
N GLY A 1131 -1.12 -43.95 -12.89
CA GLY A 1131 -1.68 -44.35 -14.20
C GLY A 1131 -0.70 -44.79 -15.30
N GLY A 1132 0.63 -44.76 -15.11
CA GLY A 1132 1.60 -45.17 -16.14
C GLY A 1132 2.12 -46.61 -16.01
N GLY A 1133 2.00 -47.46 -17.04
CA GLY A 1133 2.67 -48.78 -17.16
C GLY A 1133 2.29 -49.89 -16.15
N PRO A 1134 2.73 -51.16 -16.37
CA PRO A 1134 2.50 -52.27 -15.43
C PRO A 1134 3.29 -52.07 -14.12
N VAL A 1135 2.75 -52.55 -13.00
CA VAL A 1135 3.39 -52.47 -11.68
C VAL A 1135 4.65 -53.35 -11.67
N GLY A 1136 5.81 -52.74 -11.38
CA GLY A 1136 7.09 -53.44 -11.24
C GLY A 1136 7.55 -53.54 -9.78
N GLY A 1137 8.85 -53.76 -9.58
CA GLY A 1137 9.44 -53.82 -8.24
C GLY A 1137 8.90 -54.96 -7.38
N LEU A 1138 8.99 -54.79 -6.06
CA LEU A 1138 8.54 -55.80 -5.09
C LEU A 1138 7.05 -56.11 -5.22
N LEU A 1139 6.20 -55.08 -5.34
CA LEU A 1139 4.74 -55.27 -5.38
C LEU A 1139 4.29 -55.93 -6.68
N GLY A 1140 4.94 -55.61 -7.81
CA GLY A 1140 4.68 -56.29 -9.08
C GLY A 1140 5.06 -57.77 -9.03
N ALA A 1141 6.21 -58.10 -8.42
CA ALA A 1141 6.64 -59.49 -8.24
C ALA A 1141 5.68 -60.30 -7.33
N LEU A 1142 4.96 -59.63 -6.43
CA LEU A 1142 3.96 -60.22 -5.55
C LEU A 1142 2.54 -60.26 -6.15
N GLY A 1143 2.38 -59.79 -7.40
CA GLY A 1143 1.13 -59.87 -8.16
C GLY A 1143 0.14 -58.73 -7.92
N TYR A 1144 0.52 -57.64 -7.26
CA TYR A 1144 -0.35 -56.47 -7.13
C TYR A 1144 -0.38 -55.67 -8.44
N ASP A 1145 -1.57 -55.37 -8.93
CA ASP A 1145 -1.81 -54.66 -10.20
C ASP A 1145 -2.41 -53.25 -10.02
N ARG A 1146 -3.11 -53.00 -8.89
CA ARG A 1146 -3.72 -51.71 -8.54
C ARG A 1146 -2.91 -50.94 -7.49
N VAL A 1147 -1.75 -50.44 -7.88
CA VAL A 1147 -0.87 -49.63 -7.02
C VAL A 1147 -0.92 -48.15 -7.41
N VAL A 1148 -1.04 -47.25 -6.43
CA VAL A 1148 -1.03 -45.79 -6.59
C VAL A 1148 0.11 -45.18 -5.76
N PRO A 1149 1.20 -44.71 -6.40
CA PRO A 1149 2.23 -43.94 -5.72
C PRO A 1149 1.78 -42.49 -5.51
N PHE A 1150 2.05 -41.93 -4.32
CA PHE A 1150 1.93 -40.50 -4.02
C PHE A 1150 3.31 -39.84 -4.05
N GLY A 1151 3.41 -38.70 -4.73
CA GLY A 1151 4.58 -37.81 -4.75
C GLY A 1151 5.49 -37.90 -5.97
#